data_AF-A2E8P9-F1
#
_entry.id   AF-A2E8P9-F1
#
_cell.length_a   1.000
_cell.length_b   1.000
_cell.length_c   1.000
_cell.angle_alpha   90.00
_cell.angle_beta   90.00
_cell.angle_gamma   90.00
#
_symmetry.space_group_name_H-M   'P 1'
#
loop_
_entity.id
_entity.type
_entity.pdbx_description
1 polymer ?
#
loop_
_entity_poly.entity_id
_entity_poly.type
_entity_poly.pdbx_seq_one_letter_code
_entity_poly.pdbx_strand_id
1 'polypeptide(L)'
;MNDSIDLDDNEQLREALQDLKAQNYQLKSSLTDSEFKLQQALQDYSKIKGEIGLANKKYDLETNSKIEDLERRMKILMQTNEELKTKNEQIQESANKYLNTETDRLKKQYTLDISKLEKTLKEKENQISVLQESLTKTKNQQISQNATITRLIDQLKVYFNAEFLTVDNVITFLNQPKAQDTVPAQVKELISSRQIVSDNEKTIKDLYRQLRNLESINRSKDEELDSLTKHYEAAMTNQIQKSQAKIKQLELQISNQKVETIVQIKKKDAPLAQSKSYRSKSSQTEEQKVQTVPLTQFQKKEDEIVEKDKTILTLNNKISDLSSKISQLEKERLLIKDDANQICNNVEKKIKDIQMMQKDLSEAENELIAEKDKNYKLNLTVDGLNKQIANLKCDLDIADTKIKSLLDSIEAINKMLEDKNEETKDLCRIRDNLLGIISKQNNMLETQDHAVETIAAKLRDKKNSPIKVQKQEELTFDFTGYPTELVQLLTNIVENDALEPNSRLKSVLRIISKWIGKIEGQNRILKETSEKNSYELQKSHNNFLDSLKAIIGEEEITEQQIPEEFQKLANDCQKFKEERDSYGSKLNSLLISLKQNSLEQVIDTFNKQRQQIQKLNVDLENEKQQRANDSEYYKNRMRQSKSKREHLAETIACLEEANQNCKVQIEEQNHQIEILQQQNEQIISTFTEQKEQDDEDDELKLDQNHYDELITIQKMKYNNLEAQTSKQIEKLSGEKRNLELELATTINQLRVLEERNSKLKDDFDNLLTKYNESCIVLRQNEVKMKGELEKNLSDMKSKYEKINSLHESHAEKANDLVKELSEKLKVSESQINEMKSQISELNLKLRKEEINGKVQAESFERSKQLIEAQTKAKLVIFDTNNRVKIDELKHEHERDMRNLYGYFAENFGSFYDASQQLNEESFQKLVLIIKKELEKARKQDLLFRKFLNAHDLQSTEDAMTSFIIDNHPSLKI
;
A
#
# COMPACT_ATOMS: atom_id res chain seq x y z
N MET A 1 -32.47 59.16 166.48
CA MET A 1 -31.01 59.13 166.70
C MET A 1 -30.43 58.40 165.51
N ASN A 2 -30.35 59.01 164.33
CA ASN A 2 -29.55 60.18 163.92
C ASN A 2 -28.17 59.75 163.43
N ASP A 3 -28.02 59.88 162.11
CA ASP A 3 -26.88 60.48 161.42
C ASP A 3 -25.48 59.95 161.74
N SER A 4 -25.05 58.96 160.95
CA SER A 4 -23.75 59.02 160.26
C SER A 4 -23.81 58.08 159.05
N ILE A 5 -23.85 58.65 157.84
CA ILE A 5 -23.74 57.90 156.57
C ILE A 5 -22.32 58.13 156.07
N ASP A 6 -21.54 57.07 155.95
CA ASP A 6 -20.13 57.15 155.55
C ASP A 6 -19.99 57.78 154.15
N LEU A 7 -19.04 58.73 154.05
CA LEU A 7 -18.83 59.54 152.84
C LEU A 7 -17.95 58.86 151.78
N ASP A 8 -17.29 57.75 152.13
CA ASP A 8 -16.27 57.08 151.29
C ASP A 8 -16.89 56.42 150.04
N ASP A 9 -18.04 55.75 150.18
CA ASP A 9 -18.73 55.09 149.07
C ASP A 9 -19.20 56.07 147.97
N ASN A 10 -19.39 57.35 148.32
CA ASN A 10 -19.92 58.38 147.41
C ASN A 10 -18.82 59.04 146.56
N GLU A 11 -17.56 58.97 147.00
CA GLU A 11 -16.41 59.46 146.23
C GLU A 11 -15.97 58.42 145.19
N GLN A 12 -15.92 57.14 145.58
CA GLN A 12 -15.69 56.02 144.64
C GLN A 12 -16.78 55.95 143.55
N LEU A 13 -18.06 56.19 143.91
CA LEU A 13 -19.14 56.24 142.91
C LEU A 13 -18.98 57.39 141.91
N ARG A 14 -18.39 58.53 142.32
CA ARG A 14 -18.14 59.68 141.44
C ARG A 14 -16.98 59.43 140.48
N GLU A 15 -15.90 58.81 140.96
CA GLU A 15 -14.75 58.46 140.14
C GLU A 15 -15.14 57.40 139.09
N ALA A 16 -15.87 56.35 139.49
CA ALA A 16 -16.44 55.38 138.56
C ALA A 16 -17.38 56.01 137.52
N LEU A 17 -18.20 57.01 137.91
CA LEU A 17 -19.06 57.77 136.99
C LEU A 17 -18.28 58.68 136.02
N GLN A 18 -17.04 59.06 136.37
CA GLN A 18 -16.18 59.89 135.52
C GLN A 18 -15.41 59.01 134.53
N ASP A 19 -14.89 57.87 134.96
CA ASP A 19 -14.27 56.86 134.08
C ASP A 19 -15.28 56.30 133.06
N LEU A 20 -16.51 55.96 133.51
CA LEU A 20 -17.59 55.56 132.60
C LEU A 20 -17.90 56.62 131.55
N LYS A 21 -17.83 57.92 131.90
CA LYS A 21 -18.02 59.01 130.92
C LYS A 21 -16.85 59.13 129.95
N ALA A 22 -15.61 58.93 130.40
CA ALA A 22 -14.43 58.95 129.56
C ALA A 22 -14.43 57.78 128.55
N GLN A 23 -14.74 56.56 129.02
CA GLN A 23 -14.93 55.39 128.17
C GLN A 23 -16.08 55.59 127.17
N ASN A 24 -17.23 56.13 127.61
CA ASN A 24 -18.34 56.42 126.70
C ASN A 24 -17.94 57.44 125.63
N TYR A 25 -17.12 58.44 125.96
CA TYR A 25 -16.61 59.41 124.99
C TYR A 25 -15.62 58.78 123.99
N GLN A 26 -14.71 57.89 124.45
CA GLN A 26 -13.81 57.14 123.57
C GLN A 26 -14.56 56.19 122.64
N LEU A 27 -15.51 55.40 123.17
CA LEU A 27 -16.37 54.52 122.37
C LEU A 27 -17.14 55.32 121.33
N LYS A 28 -17.72 56.47 121.71
CA LYS A 28 -18.46 57.34 120.79
C LYS A 28 -17.55 57.92 119.70
N SER A 29 -16.31 58.30 120.03
CA SER A 29 -15.32 58.74 119.05
C SER A 29 -14.91 57.61 118.10
N SER A 30 -14.69 56.40 118.61
CA SER A 30 -14.34 55.21 117.81
C SER A 30 -15.49 54.77 116.90
N LEU A 31 -16.73 54.88 117.38
CA LEU A 31 -17.94 54.62 116.60
C LEU A 31 -18.04 55.63 115.44
N THR A 32 -17.87 56.93 115.68
CA THR A 32 -17.88 57.94 114.60
C THR A 32 -16.75 57.76 113.59
N ASP A 33 -15.58 57.29 114.02
CA ASP A 33 -14.45 57.01 113.13
C ASP A 33 -14.72 55.77 112.25
N SER A 34 -15.44 54.79 112.80
CA SER A 34 -15.88 53.58 112.10
C SER A 34 -17.05 53.86 111.14
N GLU A 35 -18.03 54.67 111.54
CA GLU A 35 -19.09 55.19 110.68
C GLU A 35 -18.52 55.97 109.48
N PHE A 36 -17.50 56.81 109.71
CA PHE A 36 -16.82 57.56 108.64
C PHE A 36 -16.13 56.61 107.64
N LYS A 37 -15.38 55.62 108.14
CA LYS A 37 -14.73 54.60 107.29
C LYS A 37 -15.74 53.78 106.49
N LEU A 38 -16.88 53.43 107.09
CA LEU A 38 -17.96 52.71 106.42
C LEU A 38 -18.61 53.56 105.31
N GLN A 39 -18.88 54.85 105.58
CA GLN A 39 -19.38 55.78 104.56
C GLN A 39 -18.40 55.93 103.39
N GLN A 40 -17.10 56.03 103.68
CA GLN A 40 -16.07 56.13 102.65
C GLN A 40 -15.98 54.85 101.79
N ALA A 41 -16.01 53.67 102.41
CA ALA A 41 -16.04 52.39 101.70
C ALA A 41 -17.30 52.22 100.82
N LEU A 42 -18.47 52.66 101.29
CA LEU A 42 -19.71 52.67 100.50
C LEU A 42 -19.64 53.65 99.32
N GLN A 43 -18.98 54.80 99.49
CA GLN A 43 -18.75 55.77 98.43
C GLN A 43 -17.81 55.20 97.34
N ASP A 44 -16.73 54.54 97.74
CA ASP A 44 -15.78 53.90 96.81
C ASP A 44 -16.42 52.70 96.08
N TYR A 45 -17.22 51.88 96.76
CA TYR A 45 -17.99 50.80 96.13
C TYR A 45 -18.96 51.33 95.05
N SER A 46 -19.68 52.41 95.35
CA SER A 46 -20.59 53.08 94.41
C SER A 46 -19.84 53.55 93.14
N LYS A 47 -18.63 54.11 93.33
CA LYS A 47 -17.76 54.56 92.24
C LYS A 47 -17.28 53.40 91.36
N ILE A 48 -16.75 52.33 91.97
CA ILE A 48 -16.29 51.12 91.26
C ILE A 48 -17.44 50.49 90.45
N LYS A 49 -18.64 50.40 91.04
CA LYS A 49 -19.84 49.90 90.35
C LYS A 49 -20.23 50.74 89.13
N GLY A 50 -20.06 52.07 89.20
CA GLY A 50 -20.24 52.97 88.07
C GLY A 50 -19.19 52.77 86.96
N GLU A 51 -17.92 52.58 87.33
CA GLU A 51 -16.82 52.36 86.40
C GLU A 51 -16.96 51.03 85.64
N ILE A 52 -17.36 49.95 86.31
CA ILE A 52 -17.66 48.65 85.68
C ILE A 52 -18.83 48.78 84.69
N GLY A 53 -19.90 49.49 85.06
CA GLY A 53 -21.05 49.74 84.17
C GLY A 53 -20.67 50.50 82.89
N LEU A 54 -19.73 51.46 82.99
CA LEU A 54 -19.19 52.18 81.83
C LEU A 54 -18.26 51.31 80.98
N ALA A 55 -17.44 50.45 81.59
CA ALA A 55 -16.55 49.54 80.88
C ALA A 55 -17.34 48.51 80.04
N ASN A 56 -18.37 47.89 80.61
CA ASN A 56 -19.22 46.94 79.89
C ASN A 56 -19.95 47.62 78.72
N LYS A 57 -20.54 48.80 78.96
CA LYS A 57 -21.21 49.56 77.90
C LYS A 57 -20.27 49.99 76.77
N LYS A 58 -18.99 50.22 77.06
CA LYS A 58 -17.96 50.49 76.05
C LYS A 58 -17.63 49.22 75.25
N TYR A 59 -17.53 48.06 75.90
CA TYR A 59 -17.31 46.78 75.24
C TYR A 59 -18.46 46.43 74.28
N ASP A 60 -19.71 46.61 74.70
CA ASP A 60 -20.90 46.39 73.88
C ASP A 60 -20.94 47.32 72.65
N LEU A 61 -20.54 48.58 72.80
CA LEU A 61 -20.45 49.52 71.67
C LEU A 61 -19.35 49.13 70.67
N GLU A 62 -18.21 48.63 71.17
CA GLU A 62 -17.08 48.23 70.31
C GLU A 62 -17.34 46.91 69.59
N THR A 63 -18.03 45.96 70.21
CA THR A 63 -18.45 44.71 69.56
C THR A 63 -19.55 44.95 68.53
N ASN A 64 -20.58 45.74 68.84
CA ASN A 64 -21.61 46.11 67.87
C ASN A 64 -21.04 46.86 66.67
N SER A 65 -20.11 47.80 66.88
CA SER A 65 -19.44 48.52 65.77
C SER A 65 -18.64 47.58 64.84
N LYS A 66 -18.04 46.50 65.39
CA LYS A 66 -17.35 45.47 64.58
C LYS A 66 -18.33 44.59 63.81
N ILE A 67 -19.50 44.28 64.38
CA ILE A 67 -20.57 43.55 63.69
C ILE A 67 -21.10 44.38 62.51
N GLU A 68 -21.42 45.67 62.71
CA GLU A 68 -21.87 46.58 61.65
C GLU A 68 -20.85 46.72 60.51
N ASP A 69 -19.55 46.80 60.80
CA ASP A 69 -18.51 46.84 59.77
C ASP A 69 -18.39 45.51 59.00
N LEU A 70 -18.53 44.36 59.67
CA LEU A 70 -18.55 43.05 59.01
C LEU A 70 -19.77 42.89 58.09
N GLU A 71 -20.96 43.26 58.54
CA GLU A 71 -22.17 43.27 57.72
C GLU A 71 -22.03 44.20 56.51
N ARG A 72 -21.46 45.39 56.71
CA ARG A 72 -21.19 46.35 55.63
C ARG A 72 -20.20 45.79 54.61
N ARG A 73 -19.10 45.16 55.05
CA ARG A 73 -18.11 44.51 54.16
C ARG A 73 -18.74 43.35 53.39
N MET A 74 -19.56 42.52 54.05
CA MET A 74 -20.28 41.42 53.40
C MET A 74 -21.24 41.94 52.33
N LYS A 75 -21.98 43.01 52.60
CA LYS A 75 -22.87 43.66 51.63
C LYS A 75 -22.11 44.23 50.43
N ILE A 76 -20.97 44.88 50.65
CA ILE A 76 -20.10 45.38 49.56
C ILE A 76 -19.56 44.22 48.71
N LEU A 77 -19.15 43.11 49.33
CA LEU A 77 -18.67 41.92 48.62
C LEU A 77 -19.78 41.30 47.75
N MET A 78 -21.01 41.19 48.27
CA MET A 78 -22.16 40.69 47.49
C MET A 78 -22.44 41.58 46.27
N GLN A 79 -22.52 42.90 46.46
CA GLN A 79 -22.72 43.86 45.36
C GLN A 79 -21.60 43.80 44.32
N THR A 80 -20.33 43.72 44.77
CA THR A 80 -19.17 43.58 43.88
C THR A 80 -19.25 42.29 43.05
N ASN A 81 -19.74 41.20 43.63
CA ASN A 81 -19.86 39.91 42.95
C ASN A 81 -20.99 39.93 41.90
N GLU A 82 -22.11 40.61 42.17
CA GLU A 82 -23.19 40.84 41.18
C GLU A 82 -22.74 41.76 40.03
N GLU A 83 -21.97 42.81 40.32
CA GLU A 83 -21.33 43.66 39.30
C GLU A 83 -20.34 42.88 38.43
N LEU A 84 -19.52 42.00 39.03
CA LEU A 84 -18.58 41.17 38.28
C LEU A 84 -19.32 40.16 37.40
N LYS A 85 -20.40 39.55 37.90
CA LYS A 85 -21.24 38.62 37.13
C LYS A 85 -21.86 39.31 35.92
N THR A 86 -22.50 40.46 36.12
CA THR A 86 -23.15 41.23 35.03
C THR A 86 -22.13 41.76 34.01
N LYS A 87 -20.95 42.22 34.44
CA LYS A 87 -19.84 42.57 33.52
C LYS A 87 -19.35 41.36 32.72
N ASN A 88 -19.26 40.18 33.33
CA ASN A 88 -18.82 38.96 32.65
C ASN A 88 -19.85 38.50 31.60
N GLU A 89 -21.15 38.58 31.91
CA GLU A 89 -22.24 38.32 30.97
C GLU A 89 -22.21 39.30 29.77
N GLN A 90 -21.98 40.59 30.01
CA GLN A 90 -21.81 41.61 28.94
C GLN A 90 -20.57 41.34 28.06
N ILE A 91 -19.43 40.97 28.66
CA ILE A 91 -18.21 40.59 27.93
C ILE A 91 -18.51 39.36 27.05
N GLN A 92 -19.15 38.34 27.59
CA GLN A 92 -19.53 37.13 26.85
C GLN A 92 -20.48 37.44 25.68
N GLU A 93 -21.48 38.29 25.87
CA GLU A 93 -22.39 38.71 24.80
C GLU A 93 -21.65 39.50 23.70
N SER A 94 -20.73 40.40 24.08
CA SER A 94 -19.92 41.17 23.12
C SER A 94 -18.94 40.29 22.32
N ALA A 95 -18.31 39.31 22.97
CA ALA A 95 -17.43 38.34 22.32
C ALA A 95 -18.20 37.44 21.35
N ASN A 96 -19.40 36.98 21.73
CA ASN A 96 -20.28 36.20 20.86
C ASN A 96 -20.73 37.01 19.63
N LYS A 97 -21.08 38.30 19.80
CA LYS A 97 -21.42 39.19 18.68
C LYS A 97 -20.22 39.34 17.72
N TYR A 98 -19.02 39.57 18.24
CA TYR A 98 -17.79 39.66 17.44
C TYR A 98 -17.51 38.35 16.66
N LEU A 99 -17.52 37.20 17.35
CA LEU A 99 -17.31 35.89 16.74
C LEU A 99 -18.32 35.60 15.63
N ASN A 100 -19.61 35.92 15.82
CA ASN A 100 -20.63 35.75 14.79
C ASN A 100 -20.35 36.65 13.57
N THR A 101 -20.00 37.93 13.78
CA THR A 101 -19.69 38.84 12.67
C THR A 101 -18.45 38.43 11.86
N GLU A 102 -17.39 37.95 12.51
CA GLU A 102 -16.19 37.48 11.80
C GLU A 102 -16.44 36.11 11.14
N THR A 103 -17.26 35.24 11.74
CA THR A 103 -17.71 33.99 11.12
C THR A 103 -18.48 34.25 9.82
N ASP A 104 -19.41 35.21 9.81
CA ASP A 104 -20.18 35.56 8.61
C ASP A 104 -19.33 36.27 7.54
N ARG A 105 -18.31 37.04 7.96
CA ARG A 105 -17.30 37.59 7.06
C ARG A 105 -16.47 36.49 6.40
N LEU A 106 -15.98 35.51 7.18
CA LEU A 106 -15.20 34.39 6.68
C LEU A 106 -16.03 33.50 5.74
N LYS A 107 -17.31 33.22 6.06
CA LYS A 107 -18.23 32.53 5.15
C LYS A 107 -18.37 33.25 3.81
N LYS A 108 -18.58 34.57 3.82
CA LYS A 108 -18.68 35.38 2.58
C LYS A 108 -17.40 35.33 1.74
N GLN A 109 -16.24 35.41 2.39
CA GLN A 109 -14.95 35.27 1.72
C GLN A 109 -14.79 33.86 1.09
N TYR A 110 -15.17 32.81 1.83
CA TYR A 110 -15.07 31.43 1.35
C TYR A 110 -15.97 31.17 0.14
N THR A 111 -17.23 31.64 0.14
CA THR A 111 -18.11 31.57 -1.03
C THR A 111 -17.58 32.35 -2.24
N LEU A 112 -16.93 33.49 -2.02
CA LEU A 112 -16.31 34.27 -3.10
C LEU A 112 -15.13 33.52 -3.73
N ASP A 113 -14.31 32.85 -2.91
CA ASP A 113 -13.14 32.12 -3.39
C ASP A 113 -13.51 30.77 -4.03
N ILE A 114 -14.57 30.09 -3.57
CA ILE A 114 -15.20 28.97 -4.29
C ILE A 114 -15.61 29.40 -5.70
N SER A 115 -16.38 30.50 -5.83
CA SER A 115 -16.86 30.96 -7.14
C SER A 115 -15.73 31.30 -8.12
N LYS A 116 -14.59 31.83 -7.63
CA LYS A 116 -13.37 32.02 -8.45
C LYS A 116 -12.75 30.69 -8.89
N LEU A 117 -12.68 29.70 -8.00
CA LEU A 117 -12.15 28.37 -8.31
C LEU A 117 -13.02 27.64 -9.33
N GLU A 118 -14.35 27.66 -9.17
CA GLU A 118 -15.31 27.11 -10.14
C GLU A 118 -15.15 27.75 -11.53
N LYS A 119 -15.05 29.09 -11.59
CA LYS A 119 -14.80 29.80 -12.85
C LYS A 119 -13.48 29.38 -13.49
N THR A 120 -12.41 29.29 -12.70
CA THR A 120 -11.07 28.88 -13.17
C THR A 120 -11.08 27.44 -13.67
N LEU A 121 -11.79 26.55 -12.97
CA LEU A 121 -11.93 25.14 -13.32
C LEU A 121 -12.69 24.99 -14.65
N LYS A 122 -13.80 25.71 -14.82
CA LYS A 122 -14.55 25.76 -16.08
C LYS A 122 -13.75 26.34 -17.25
N GLU A 123 -12.91 27.35 -17.00
CA GLU A 123 -11.96 27.86 -18.00
C GLU A 123 -10.90 26.81 -18.39
N LYS A 124 -10.47 25.95 -17.46
CA LYS A 124 -9.53 24.83 -17.72
C LYS A 124 -10.18 23.65 -18.43
N GLU A 125 -11.43 23.29 -18.09
CA GLU A 125 -12.22 22.28 -18.82
C GLU A 125 -12.41 22.69 -20.28
N ASN A 126 -12.76 23.96 -20.54
CA ASN A 126 -12.85 24.49 -21.90
C ASN A 126 -11.51 24.41 -22.65
N GLN A 127 -10.38 24.70 -21.98
CA GLN A 127 -9.04 24.55 -22.58
C GLN A 127 -8.72 23.07 -22.91
N ILE A 128 -9.10 22.12 -22.05
CA ILE A 128 -8.94 20.68 -22.30
C ILE A 128 -9.79 20.24 -23.49
N SER A 129 -11.06 20.67 -23.59
CA SER A 129 -11.94 20.35 -24.71
C SER A 129 -11.36 20.83 -26.05
N VAL A 130 -10.87 22.07 -26.12
CA VAL A 130 -10.22 22.62 -27.33
C VAL A 130 -8.94 21.86 -27.70
N LEU A 131 -8.16 21.42 -26.70
CA LEU A 131 -6.97 20.60 -26.95
C LEU A 131 -7.32 19.18 -27.46
N GLN A 132 -8.42 18.59 -26.98
CA GLN A 132 -8.92 17.30 -27.46
C GLN A 132 -9.44 17.37 -28.90
N GLU A 133 -10.17 18.44 -29.26
CA GLU A 133 -10.57 18.72 -30.65
C GLU A 133 -9.35 18.92 -31.57
N SER A 134 -8.33 19.65 -31.10
CA SER A 134 -7.08 19.84 -31.85
C SER A 134 -6.32 18.52 -32.06
N LEU A 135 -6.23 17.69 -31.01
CA LEU A 135 -5.57 16.38 -31.05
C LEU A 135 -6.27 15.42 -32.02
N THR A 136 -7.60 15.34 -31.98
CA THR A 136 -8.40 14.49 -32.88
C THR A 136 -8.31 14.97 -34.33
N LYS A 137 -8.32 16.28 -34.57
CA LYS A 137 -8.08 16.86 -35.91
C LYS A 137 -6.69 16.50 -36.45
N THR A 138 -5.64 16.60 -35.62
CA THR A 138 -4.27 16.24 -35.99
C THR A 138 -4.15 14.74 -36.29
N LYS A 139 -4.75 13.88 -35.46
CA LYS A 139 -4.77 12.43 -35.68
C LYS A 139 -5.47 12.05 -36.99
N ASN A 140 -6.61 12.68 -37.29
CA ASN A 140 -7.32 12.46 -38.54
C ASN A 140 -6.52 12.96 -39.76
N GLN A 141 -5.81 14.08 -39.64
CA GLN A 141 -4.90 14.57 -40.67
C GLN A 141 -3.73 13.60 -40.91
N GLN A 142 -3.14 13.04 -39.85
CA GLN A 142 -2.07 12.04 -39.95
C GLN A 142 -2.55 10.74 -40.63
N ILE A 143 -3.77 10.27 -40.32
CA ILE A 143 -4.38 9.12 -41.00
C ILE A 143 -4.55 9.39 -42.50
N SER A 144 -5.04 10.58 -42.87
CA SER A 144 -5.19 10.99 -44.28
C SER A 144 -3.85 11.09 -45.02
N GLN A 145 -2.82 11.62 -44.35
CA GLN A 145 -1.45 11.69 -44.89
C GLN A 145 -0.87 10.29 -45.10
N ASN A 146 -0.99 9.39 -44.12
CA ASN A 146 -0.53 8.01 -44.24
C ASN A 146 -1.24 7.27 -45.39
N ALA A 147 -2.56 7.40 -45.53
CA ALA A 147 -3.31 6.82 -46.64
C ALA A 147 -2.87 7.37 -48.02
N THR A 148 -2.45 8.63 -48.07
CA THR A 148 -1.91 9.26 -49.29
C THR A 148 -0.50 8.75 -49.59
N ILE A 149 0.34 8.56 -48.56
CA ILE A 149 1.68 7.97 -48.66
C ILE A 149 1.59 6.52 -49.18
N THR A 150 0.68 5.69 -48.65
CA THR A 150 0.48 4.32 -49.13
C THR A 150 0.08 4.29 -50.61
N ARG A 151 -0.88 5.13 -51.03
CA ARG A 151 -1.26 5.24 -52.45
C ARG A 151 -0.10 5.67 -53.36
N LEU A 152 0.75 6.59 -52.89
CA LEU A 152 1.95 6.99 -53.63
C LEU A 152 2.95 5.83 -53.73
N ILE A 153 3.17 5.08 -52.65
CA ILE A 153 4.02 3.87 -52.64
C ILE A 153 3.49 2.83 -53.65
N ASP A 154 2.18 2.58 -53.68
CA ASP A 154 1.55 1.64 -54.62
C ASP A 154 1.71 2.12 -56.09
N GLN A 155 1.48 3.40 -56.35
CA GLN A 155 1.68 3.99 -57.69
C GLN A 155 3.14 3.93 -58.15
N LEU A 156 4.08 4.19 -57.25
CA LEU A 156 5.52 4.10 -57.52
C LEU A 156 5.95 2.65 -57.77
N LYS A 157 5.39 1.69 -57.02
CA LYS A 157 5.62 0.25 -57.23
C LYS A 157 5.22 -0.19 -58.64
N VAL A 158 4.07 0.29 -59.14
CA VAL A 158 3.63 0.05 -60.52
C VAL A 158 4.54 0.77 -61.53
N TYR A 159 4.89 2.03 -61.29
CA TYR A 159 5.67 2.84 -62.24
C TYR A 159 7.13 2.36 -62.42
N PHE A 160 7.80 1.98 -61.33
CA PHE A 160 9.18 1.51 -61.34
C PHE A 160 9.32 -0.02 -61.40
N ASN A 161 8.20 -0.75 -61.32
CA ASN A 161 8.15 -2.21 -61.26
C ASN A 161 9.06 -2.82 -60.18
N ALA A 162 9.11 -2.15 -59.02
CA ALA A 162 9.98 -2.47 -57.88
C ALA A 162 9.20 -2.32 -56.57
N GLU A 163 9.43 -3.19 -55.58
CA GLU A 163 8.69 -3.14 -54.32
C GLU A 163 9.26 -2.09 -53.35
N PHE A 164 8.40 -1.18 -52.88
CA PHE A 164 8.72 -0.21 -51.84
C PHE A 164 7.87 -0.49 -50.61
N LEU A 165 8.50 -0.74 -49.46
CA LEU A 165 7.82 -1.00 -48.19
C LEU A 165 7.62 0.28 -47.35
N THR A 166 8.45 1.30 -47.60
CA THR A 166 8.46 2.58 -46.86
C THR A 166 8.81 3.72 -47.81
N VAL A 167 8.58 4.97 -47.37
CA VAL A 167 9.03 6.17 -48.09
C VAL A 167 10.56 6.22 -48.17
N ASP A 168 11.27 5.77 -47.14
CA ASP A 168 12.73 5.73 -47.13
C ASP A 168 13.29 4.75 -48.18
N ASN A 169 12.59 3.64 -48.47
CA ASN A 169 12.95 2.75 -49.56
C ASN A 169 12.82 3.44 -50.93
N VAL A 170 11.77 4.25 -51.13
CA VAL A 170 11.61 5.08 -52.34
C VAL A 170 12.73 6.10 -52.45
N ILE A 171 13.03 6.84 -51.38
CA ILE A 171 14.09 7.85 -51.35
C ILE A 171 15.45 7.21 -51.65
N THR A 172 15.74 6.06 -51.03
CA THR A 172 16.98 5.31 -51.25
C THR A 172 17.10 4.84 -52.69
N PHE A 173 16.03 4.31 -53.28
CA PHE A 173 16.00 3.89 -54.67
C PHE A 173 16.19 5.06 -55.65
N LEU A 174 15.54 6.20 -55.41
CA LEU A 174 15.70 7.41 -56.23
C LEU A 174 17.11 8.03 -56.13
N ASN A 175 17.80 7.82 -55.01
CA ASN A 175 19.16 8.30 -54.77
C ASN A 175 20.27 7.35 -55.26
N GLN A 176 19.93 6.15 -55.77
CA GLN A 176 20.93 5.27 -56.39
C GLN A 176 21.43 5.89 -57.71
N PRO A 177 22.76 5.99 -57.93
CA PRO A 177 23.31 6.56 -59.15
C PRO A 177 22.97 5.65 -60.34
N LYS A 178 22.15 6.16 -61.26
CA LYS A 178 21.68 5.40 -62.43
C LYS A 178 22.85 5.09 -63.36
N ALA A 179 23.16 3.81 -63.53
CA ALA A 179 23.90 3.34 -64.70
C ALA A 179 23.09 3.70 -65.96
N GLN A 180 23.76 4.27 -66.95
CA GLN A 180 23.14 4.52 -68.26
C GLN A 180 22.99 3.18 -68.97
N ASP A 181 21.76 2.79 -69.33
CA ASP A 181 21.49 2.28 -70.68
C ASP A 181 20.00 2.20 -71.05
N THR A 182 19.75 2.43 -72.34
CA THR A 182 18.56 2.17 -73.17
C THR A 182 17.15 2.18 -72.53
N VAL A 183 16.38 3.23 -72.83
CA VAL A 183 14.93 3.31 -72.63
C VAL A 183 14.17 2.66 -73.80
N PRO A 184 13.25 1.70 -73.56
CA PRO A 184 12.28 1.24 -74.58
C PRO A 184 11.18 2.29 -74.79
N ALA A 185 10.95 2.69 -76.04
CA ALA A 185 9.98 3.73 -76.39
C ALA A 185 8.57 3.14 -76.63
N GLN A 186 7.74 3.02 -75.58
CA GLN A 186 6.29 2.78 -75.75
C GLN A 186 5.39 3.04 -74.51
N VAL A 187 5.29 4.28 -74.01
CA VAL A 187 4.05 4.83 -73.42
C VAL A 187 4.05 6.33 -73.67
N LYS A 188 3.29 6.82 -74.66
CA LYS A 188 3.28 8.25 -75.03
C LYS A 188 1.87 8.81 -75.27
N GLU A 189 0.91 8.41 -74.45
CA GLU A 189 -0.47 8.85 -74.60
C GLU A 189 -1.28 8.81 -73.29
N LEU A 190 -0.90 9.59 -72.26
CA LEU A 190 -1.77 9.88 -71.09
C LEU A 190 -1.30 11.04 -70.17
N ILE A 191 -0.68 12.11 -70.71
CA ILE A 191 -0.39 13.33 -69.91
C ILE A 191 -0.82 14.59 -70.67
N SER A 192 -2.12 14.90 -70.60
CA SER A 192 -2.70 16.21 -70.90
C SER A 192 -3.59 16.67 -69.74
N SER A 193 -2.98 16.87 -68.57
CA SER A 193 -3.64 17.41 -67.38
C SER A 193 -2.74 18.39 -66.62
N ARG A 194 -2.25 19.44 -67.32
CA ARG A 194 -1.51 20.58 -66.72
C ARG A 194 -2.23 21.20 -65.51
N GLN A 195 -3.56 21.08 -65.45
CA GLN A 195 -4.39 21.49 -64.30
C GLN A 195 -3.93 20.83 -62.99
N ILE A 196 -3.72 19.51 -62.97
CA ILE A 196 -3.45 18.74 -61.75
C ILE A 196 -2.09 19.11 -61.15
N VAL A 197 -1.09 19.38 -61.99
CA VAL A 197 0.23 19.83 -61.54
C VAL A 197 0.15 21.25 -60.94
N SER A 198 -0.62 22.16 -61.55
CA SER A 198 -0.87 23.50 -61.01
C SER A 198 -1.56 23.47 -59.64
N ASP A 199 -2.59 22.63 -59.48
CA ASP A 199 -3.37 22.57 -58.25
C ASP A 199 -2.59 21.85 -57.12
N ASN A 200 -1.79 20.85 -57.46
CA ASN A 200 -0.83 20.25 -56.53
C ASN A 200 0.29 21.24 -56.13
N GLU A 201 0.83 22.04 -57.05
CA GLU A 201 1.81 23.09 -56.72
C GLU A 201 1.23 24.17 -55.79
N LYS A 202 -0.03 24.58 -55.99
CA LYS A 202 -0.72 25.48 -55.06
C LYS A 202 -0.88 24.83 -53.68
N THR A 203 -1.36 23.58 -53.64
CA THR A 203 -1.57 22.84 -52.39
C THR A 203 -0.26 22.67 -51.62
N ILE A 204 0.84 22.35 -52.31
CA ILE A 204 2.19 22.27 -51.74
C ILE A 204 2.66 23.64 -51.22
N LYS A 205 2.47 24.74 -51.98
CA LYS A 205 2.80 26.10 -51.54
C LYS A 205 2.01 26.52 -50.30
N ASP A 206 0.72 26.20 -50.23
CA ASP A 206 -0.13 26.52 -49.08
C ASP A 206 0.25 25.66 -47.85
N LEU A 207 0.59 24.39 -48.03
CA LEU A 207 1.15 23.54 -46.97
C LEU A 207 2.48 24.09 -46.43
N TYR A 208 3.42 24.48 -47.31
CA TYR A 208 4.66 25.15 -46.88
C TYR A 208 4.38 26.47 -46.14
N ARG A 209 3.36 27.23 -46.54
CA ARG A 209 2.96 28.48 -45.88
C ARG A 209 2.36 28.23 -44.48
N GLN A 210 1.56 27.18 -44.32
CA GLN A 210 1.05 26.74 -43.03
C GLN A 210 2.17 26.23 -42.11
N LEU A 211 3.11 25.45 -42.65
CA LEU A 211 4.25 24.91 -41.90
C LEU A 211 5.16 26.04 -41.39
N ARG A 212 5.45 27.03 -42.23
CA ARG A 212 6.21 28.24 -41.86
C ARG A 212 5.51 29.11 -40.81
N ASN A 213 4.17 29.18 -40.84
CA ASN A 213 3.40 29.87 -39.80
C ASN A 213 3.45 29.09 -38.47
N LEU A 214 3.39 27.76 -38.49
CA LEU A 214 3.54 26.93 -37.28
C LEU A 214 4.96 27.04 -36.69
N GLU A 215 6.00 27.06 -37.53
CA GLU A 215 7.38 27.35 -37.09
C GLU A 215 7.50 28.73 -36.43
N SER A 216 6.85 29.76 -36.99
CA SER A 216 6.82 31.09 -36.39
C SER A 216 6.09 31.13 -35.04
N ILE A 217 5.00 30.38 -34.89
CA ILE A 217 4.24 30.27 -33.64
C ILE A 217 5.06 29.50 -32.58
N ASN A 218 5.75 28.43 -32.98
CA ASN A 218 6.61 27.68 -32.06
C ASN A 218 7.80 28.55 -31.58
N ARG A 219 8.49 29.27 -32.48
CA ARG A 219 9.55 30.22 -32.07
C ARG A 219 9.03 31.27 -31.09
N SER A 220 7.85 31.85 -31.31
CA SER A 220 7.23 32.79 -30.38
C SER A 220 6.97 32.18 -29.00
N LYS A 221 6.58 30.89 -28.94
CA LYS A 221 6.37 30.17 -27.68
C LYS A 221 7.68 29.77 -27.00
N ASP A 222 8.70 29.43 -27.77
CA ASP A 222 10.05 29.18 -27.25
C ASP A 222 10.63 30.46 -26.64
N GLU A 223 10.45 31.62 -27.30
CA GLU A 223 10.82 32.94 -26.76
C GLU A 223 10.03 33.31 -25.49
N GLU A 224 8.72 33.03 -25.43
CA GLU A 224 7.93 33.19 -24.21
C GLU A 224 8.44 32.28 -23.07
N LEU A 225 8.71 31.00 -23.36
CA LEU A 225 9.21 30.02 -22.39
C LEU A 225 10.59 30.42 -21.86
N ASP A 226 11.47 30.89 -22.74
CA ASP A 226 12.83 31.34 -22.41
C ASP A 226 12.78 32.64 -21.56
N SER A 227 11.81 33.54 -21.82
CA SER A 227 11.55 34.71 -20.98
C SER A 227 11.03 34.35 -19.59
N LEU A 228 10.13 33.36 -19.50
CA LEU A 228 9.56 32.88 -18.23
C LEU A 228 10.60 32.15 -17.39
N THR A 229 11.47 31.38 -18.04
CA THR A 229 12.61 30.69 -17.41
C THR A 229 13.58 31.70 -16.80
N LYS A 230 14.01 32.71 -17.58
CA LYS A 230 14.85 33.81 -17.08
C LYS A 230 14.21 34.59 -15.92
N HIS A 231 12.89 34.78 -15.94
CA HIS A 231 12.17 35.41 -14.83
C HIS A 231 12.22 34.58 -13.55
N TYR A 232 12.02 33.26 -13.64
CA TYR A 232 12.15 32.33 -12.51
C TYR A 232 13.58 32.24 -11.97
N GLU A 233 14.58 32.16 -12.85
CA GLU A 233 16.00 32.17 -12.46
C GLU A 233 16.40 33.46 -11.73
N ALA A 234 15.94 34.62 -12.22
CA ALA A 234 16.16 35.90 -11.56
C ALA A 234 15.46 35.98 -10.19
N ALA A 235 14.24 35.45 -10.06
CA ALA A 235 13.52 35.39 -8.79
C ALA A 235 14.24 34.47 -7.77
N MET A 236 14.67 33.29 -8.20
CA MET A 236 15.40 32.32 -7.36
C MET A 236 16.76 32.87 -6.93
N THR A 237 17.49 33.51 -7.84
CA THR A 237 18.79 34.16 -7.56
C THR A 237 18.63 35.27 -6.51
N ASN A 238 17.59 36.10 -6.61
CA ASN A 238 17.27 37.12 -5.59
C ASN A 238 16.95 36.50 -4.21
N GLN A 239 16.26 35.35 -4.17
CA GLN A 239 15.97 34.64 -2.91
C GLN A 239 17.24 34.03 -2.29
N ILE A 240 18.14 33.49 -3.11
CA ILE A 240 19.45 32.97 -2.68
C ILE A 240 20.30 34.12 -2.11
N GLN A 241 20.39 35.26 -2.80
CA GLN A 241 21.15 36.43 -2.33
C GLN A 241 20.60 36.97 -0.99
N LYS A 242 19.28 37.09 -0.82
CA LYS A 242 18.66 37.47 0.45
C LYS A 242 19.00 36.49 1.59
N SER A 243 19.03 35.19 1.28
CA SER A 243 19.38 34.15 2.26
C SER A 243 20.86 34.20 2.65
N GLN A 244 21.76 34.39 1.67
CA GLN A 244 23.20 34.55 1.90
C GLN A 244 23.53 35.81 2.71
N ALA A 245 22.84 36.93 2.46
CA ALA A 245 23.00 38.15 3.25
C ALA A 245 22.62 37.92 4.73
N LYS A 246 21.54 37.17 4.98
CA LYS A 246 21.10 36.83 6.34
C LYS A 246 22.06 35.86 7.05
N ILE A 247 22.67 34.92 6.32
CA ILE A 247 23.72 34.04 6.86
C ILE A 247 24.93 34.88 7.31
N LYS A 248 25.44 35.77 6.45
CA LYS A 248 26.56 36.67 6.79
C LYS A 248 26.27 37.55 8.01
N GLN A 249 25.02 38.01 8.18
CA GLN A 249 24.61 38.78 9.35
C GLN A 249 24.68 37.95 10.65
N LEU A 250 24.26 36.69 10.61
CA LEU A 250 24.34 35.76 11.75
C LEU A 250 25.79 35.36 12.08
N GLU A 251 26.62 35.12 11.06
CA GLU A 251 28.06 34.85 11.22
C GLU A 251 28.78 36.01 11.93
N LEU A 252 28.46 37.25 11.57
CA LEU A 252 29.00 38.44 12.22
C LEU A 252 28.57 38.56 13.70
N GLN A 253 27.29 38.25 14.01
CA GLN A 253 26.80 38.24 15.39
C GLN A 253 27.52 37.18 16.25
N ILE A 254 27.71 35.97 15.72
CA ILE A 254 28.44 34.88 16.41
C ILE A 254 29.92 35.26 16.61
N SER A 255 30.54 35.92 15.63
CA SER A 255 31.92 36.40 15.74
C SER A 255 32.07 37.42 16.89
N ASN A 256 31.16 38.39 16.98
CA ASN A 256 31.19 39.41 18.02
C ASN A 256 31.05 38.80 19.44
N GLN A 257 30.12 37.86 19.64
CA GLN A 257 29.94 37.15 20.92
C GLN A 257 31.19 36.35 21.34
N LYS A 258 31.90 35.74 20.37
CA LYS A 258 33.17 35.04 20.64
C LYS A 258 34.28 36.00 21.10
N VAL A 259 34.36 37.20 20.50
CA VAL A 259 35.35 38.22 20.90
C VAL A 259 35.10 38.69 22.33
N GLU A 260 33.84 38.97 22.71
CA GLU A 260 33.49 39.35 24.09
C GLU A 260 33.87 38.25 25.10
N THR A 261 33.61 36.99 24.75
CA THR A 261 33.96 35.83 25.59
C THR A 261 35.48 35.72 25.80
N ILE A 262 36.27 35.91 24.74
CA ILE A 262 37.74 35.87 24.80
C ILE A 262 38.31 37.03 25.64
N VAL A 263 37.70 38.22 25.56
CA VAL A 263 38.09 39.38 26.39
C VAL A 263 37.82 39.13 27.88
N GLN A 264 36.77 38.38 28.23
CA GLN A 264 36.50 38.00 29.62
C GLN A 264 37.47 36.92 30.14
N ILE A 265 37.82 35.93 29.31
CA ILE A 265 38.79 34.88 29.69
C ILE A 265 40.18 35.48 29.94
N LYS A 266 40.66 36.36 29.06
CA LYS A 266 41.98 37.02 29.20
C LYS A 266 42.11 37.93 30.44
N LYS A 267 41.02 38.27 31.13
CA LYS A 267 41.05 39.00 32.41
C LYS A 267 41.11 38.09 33.65
N LYS A 268 41.00 36.77 33.50
CA LYS A 268 41.09 35.80 34.62
C LYS A 268 42.49 35.21 34.85
N ASP A 269 43.38 35.26 33.86
CA ASP A 269 44.70 34.59 33.91
C ASP A 269 45.87 35.49 34.36
N ALA A 270 45.61 36.52 35.19
CA ALA A 270 46.65 37.30 35.87
C ALA A 270 46.85 36.75 37.29
N PRO A 271 47.96 36.05 37.60
CA PRO A 271 48.08 35.28 38.85
C PRO A 271 48.40 36.16 40.06
N LEU A 272 47.60 36.04 41.13
CA LEU A 272 48.05 36.38 42.48
C LEU A 272 49.07 35.33 42.95
N ALA A 273 50.29 35.77 43.22
CA ALA A 273 51.26 35.02 44.00
C ALA A 273 51.33 35.56 45.43
N GLN A 274 51.47 34.64 46.40
CA GLN A 274 51.83 34.87 47.82
C GLN A 274 50.78 35.66 48.65
N SER A 275 50.06 35.11 49.64
CA SER A 275 50.29 34.06 50.66
C SER A 275 51.10 34.50 51.90
N LYS A 276 50.37 34.81 52.99
CA LYS A 276 50.60 34.47 54.41
C LYS A 276 51.97 34.77 55.06
N SER A 277 51.97 35.51 56.18
CA SER A 277 52.87 35.26 57.34
C SER A 277 52.43 35.98 58.64
N TYR A 278 52.39 35.24 59.75
CA TYR A 278 52.54 35.56 61.22
C TYR A 278 52.28 36.99 61.76
N ARG A 279 51.56 37.25 62.88
CA ARG A 279 51.48 36.75 64.28
C ARG A 279 52.31 37.58 65.30
N SER A 280 51.60 38.17 66.28
CA SER A 280 51.97 38.54 67.68
C SER A 280 52.86 39.76 68.07
N LYS A 281 52.22 40.67 68.85
CA LYS A 281 52.60 41.28 70.16
C LYS A 281 53.69 42.38 70.30
N SER A 282 53.51 43.20 71.37
CA SER A 282 54.44 44.14 72.07
C SER A 282 54.97 45.36 71.30
N SER A 283 55.34 46.53 71.85
CA SER A 283 54.98 47.39 73.03
C SER A 283 56.20 48.30 73.34
N GLN A 284 56.01 49.49 73.95
CA GLN A 284 57.04 50.44 74.47
C GLN A 284 57.85 51.21 73.38
N THR A 285 57.85 52.55 73.28
CA THR A 285 58.32 53.72 74.11
C THR A 285 59.78 54.16 73.86
N GLU A 286 60.03 55.47 74.08
CA GLU A 286 61.32 56.21 74.04
C GLU A 286 61.94 56.57 72.68
N GLU A 287 62.69 57.67 72.49
CA GLU A 287 62.62 59.05 73.05
C GLU A 287 63.61 59.98 72.29
N GLN A 288 63.24 61.26 72.05
CA GLN A 288 64.14 62.43 71.87
C GLN A 288 65.16 62.42 70.67
N LYS A 289 65.75 63.53 70.15
CA LYS A 289 65.85 64.94 70.57
C LYS A 289 66.15 65.91 69.38
N VAL A 290 65.36 66.97 69.25
CA VAL A 290 65.66 68.39 68.90
C VAL A 290 66.89 68.78 68.03
N GLN A 291 66.65 69.52 66.94
CA GLN A 291 67.35 70.79 66.62
C GLN A 291 66.49 71.74 65.75
N THR A 292 66.83 73.03 65.70
CA THR A 292 65.93 74.20 65.48
C THR A 292 66.21 75.00 64.18
N VAL A 293 65.50 76.15 64.02
CA VAL A 293 65.81 77.31 63.12
C VAL A 293 65.17 77.25 61.69
N PRO A 294 64.63 78.36 61.11
CA PRO A 294 63.69 79.33 61.68
C PRO A 294 62.49 79.68 60.77
N LEU A 295 61.58 80.47 61.35
CA LEU A 295 60.49 81.26 60.77
C LEU A 295 60.74 81.85 59.34
N THR A 296 59.88 81.50 58.37
CA THR A 296 59.16 82.39 57.41
C THR A 296 58.71 81.65 56.13
N GLN A 297 57.42 81.28 56.04
CA GLN A 297 56.60 81.08 54.80
C GLN A 297 55.24 80.38 55.10
N PHE A 298 54.54 80.81 56.17
CA PHE A 298 53.14 80.43 56.39
C PHE A 298 52.24 81.34 55.54
N GLN A 299 51.78 80.83 54.38
CA GLN A 299 50.61 81.29 53.60
C GLN A 299 50.44 80.58 52.24
N LYS A 300 51.36 79.69 51.81
CA LYS A 300 51.19 78.89 50.57
C LYS A 300 51.09 77.37 50.76
N LYS A 301 51.46 76.84 51.94
CA LYS A 301 51.32 75.39 52.23
C LYS A 301 49.98 75.01 52.84
N GLU A 302 49.23 75.99 53.36
CA GLU A 302 47.95 75.76 54.04
C GLU A 302 46.84 75.43 53.02
N ASP A 303 46.77 76.17 51.91
CA ASP A 303 45.89 75.84 50.78
C ASP A 303 46.23 74.48 50.15
N GLU A 304 47.52 74.17 50.03
CA GLU A 304 47.99 72.90 49.46
C GLU A 304 47.69 71.70 50.38
N ILE A 305 47.62 71.91 51.69
CA ILE A 305 47.16 70.92 52.67
C ILE A 305 45.63 70.79 52.62
N VAL A 306 44.88 71.89 52.56
CA VAL A 306 43.40 71.86 52.43
C VAL A 306 42.95 71.20 51.13
N GLU A 307 43.69 71.35 50.02
CA GLU A 307 43.41 70.65 48.77
C GLU A 307 43.78 69.15 48.84
N LYS A 308 44.87 68.80 49.54
CA LYS A 308 45.22 67.41 49.85
C LYS A 308 44.19 66.74 50.76
N ASP A 309 43.66 67.45 51.76
CA ASP A 309 42.61 66.92 52.64
C ASP A 309 41.28 66.76 51.91
N LYS A 310 40.92 67.65 50.97
CA LYS A 310 39.76 67.47 50.07
C LYS A 310 39.92 66.29 49.13
N THR A 311 41.13 66.05 48.61
CA THR A 311 41.40 64.87 47.76
C THR A 311 41.45 63.58 48.58
N ILE A 312 41.97 63.59 49.80
CA ILE A 312 41.88 62.47 50.75
C ILE A 312 40.42 62.18 51.13
N LEU A 313 39.61 63.19 51.43
CA LEU A 313 38.19 63.02 51.74
C LEU A 313 37.41 62.39 50.56
N THR A 314 37.64 62.87 49.34
CA THR A 314 36.99 62.31 48.14
C THR A 314 37.52 60.92 47.76
N LEU A 315 38.77 60.59 48.06
CA LEU A 315 39.31 59.23 47.93
C LEU A 315 38.72 58.30 49.01
N ASN A 316 38.60 58.74 50.26
CA ASN A 316 37.99 57.95 51.33
C ASN A 316 36.50 57.67 51.06
N ASN A 317 35.75 58.64 50.55
CA ASN A 317 34.37 58.41 50.10
C ASN A 317 34.31 57.38 48.97
N LYS A 318 35.19 57.47 47.96
CA LYS A 318 35.29 56.46 46.89
C LYS A 318 35.69 55.08 47.42
N ILE A 319 36.55 54.98 48.43
CA ILE A 319 36.93 53.71 49.07
C ILE A 319 35.74 53.11 49.83
N SER A 320 34.93 53.93 50.50
CA SER A 320 33.67 53.53 51.13
C SER A 320 32.66 53.00 50.11
N ASP A 321 32.45 53.74 49.00
CA ASP A 321 31.57 53.35 47.90
C ASP A 321 32.03 52.04 47.23
N LEU A 322 33.35 51.87 47.03
CA LEU A 322 33.91 50.64 46.48
C LEU A 322 33.79 49.47 47.47
N SER A 323 33.93 49.71 48.77
CA SER A 323 33.80 48.68 49.81
C SER A 323 32.35 48.20 49.96
N SER A 324 31.38 49.12 49.94
CA SER A 324 29.96 48.75 49.92
C SER A 324 29.59 47.97 48.65
N LYS A 325 30.12 48.38 47.49
CA LYS A 325 29.90 47.68 46.22
C LYS A 325 30.58 46.31 46.14
N ILE A 326 31.77 46.14 46.74
CA ILE A 326 32.41 44.83 46.91
C ILE A 326 31.54 43.94 47.79
N SER A 327 31.04 44.45 48.92
CA SER A 327 30.16 43.68 49.81
C SER A 327 28.84 43.25 49.14
N GLN A 328 28.26 44.11 48.29
CA GLN A 328 27.10 43.75 47.47
C GLN A 328 27.45 42.64 46.47
N LEU A 329 28.54 42.78 45.72
CA LEU A 329 28.99 41.78 44.74
C LEU A 329 29.36 40.43 45.39
N GLU A 330 29.86 40.43 46.63
CA GLU A 330 30.09 39.20 47.38
C GLU A 330 28.79 38.48 47.79
N LYS A 331 27.74 39.22 48.14
CA LYS A 331 26.39 38.67 48.39
C LYS A 331 25.79 38.09 47.12
N GLU A 332 25.87 38.82 46.00
CA GLU A 332 25.42 38.34 44.69
C GLU A 332 26.19 37.08 44.25
N ARG A 333 27.51 37.03 44.47
CA ARG A 333 28.33 35.84 44.20
C ARG A 333 27.92 34.64 45.05
N LEU A 334 27.53 34.85 46.30
CA LEU A 334 27.03 33.79 47.20
C LEU A 334 25.69 33.25 46.71
N LEU A 335 24.75 34.14 46.37
CA LEU A 335 23.44 33.75 45.82
C LEU A 335 23.59 32.92 44.53
N ILE A 336 24.40 33.39 43.58
CA ILE A 336 24.69 32.68 42.32
C ILE A 336 25.35 31.31 42.58
N LYS A 337 26.16 31.17 43.63
CA LYS A 337 26.77 29.88 44.00
C LYS A 337 25.72 28.90 44.53
N ASP A 338 24.77 29.37 45.33
CA ASP A 338 23.71 28.52 45.88
C ASP A 338 22.71 28.12 44.79
N ASP A 339 22.36 29.04 43.88
CA ASP A 339 21.59 28.72 42.67
C ASP A 339 22.31 27.68 41.79
N ALA A 340 23.62 27.84 41.58
CA ALA A 340 24.41 26.87 40.82
C ALA A 340 24.42 25.47 41.48
N ASN A 341 24.52 25.40 42.81
CA ASN A 341 24.43 24.13 43.55
C ASN A 341 23.03 23.49 43.41
N GLN A 342 21.96 24.28 43.48
CA GLN A 342 20.59 23.77 43.25
C GLN A 342 20.43 23.26 41.80
N ILE A 343 20.97 23.97 40.82
CA ILE A 343 20.97 23.54 39.41
C ILE A 343 21.74 22.22 39.25
N CYS A 344 22.93 22.08 39.84
CA CYS A 344 23.70 20.83 39.81
C CYS A 344 22.90 19.65 40.41
N ASN A 345 22.30 19.82 41.59
CA ASN A 345 21.48 18.77 42.22
C ASN A 345 20.25 18.38 41.35
N ASN A 346 19.62 19.37 40.71
CA ASN A 346 18.51 19.12 39.78
C ASN A 346 18.98 18.39 38.49
N VAL A 347 20.16 18.71 37.98
CA VAL A 347 20.78 18.04 36.82
C VAL A 347 21.14 16.58 37.17
N GLU A 348 21.76 16.32 38.33
CA GLU A 348 22.04 14.94 38.77
C GLU A 348 20.77 14.10 38.92
N LYS A 349 19.70 14.68 39.48
CA LYS A 349 18.40 14.00 39.56
C LYS A 349 17.85 13.70 38.16
N LYS A 350 17.96 14.65 37.22
CA LYS A 350 17.52 14.45 35.83
C LYS A 350 18.36 13.42 35.07
N ILE A 351 19.66 13.31 35.35
CA ILE A 351 20.52 12.24 34.79
C ILE A 351 20.04 10.86 35.28
N LYS A 352 19.70 10.72 36.56
CA LYS A 352 19.12 9.46 37.10
C LYS A 352 17.76 9.13 36.49
N ASP A 353 16.87 10.12 36.33
CA ASP A 353 15.59 9.94 35.63
C ASP A 353 15.81 9.44 34.19
N ILE A 354 16.78 10.03 33.46
CA ILE A 354 17.12 9.65 32.07
C ILE A 354 17.69 8.23 32.00
N GLN A 355 18.59 7.85 32.92
CA GLN A 355 19.16 6.50 32.96
C GLN A 355 18.09 5.42 33.22
N MET A 356 17.08 5.73 34.04
CA MET A 356 15.95 4.83 34.27
C MET A 356 15.08 4.71 33.00
N MET A 357 14.71 5.82 32.36
CA MET A 357 13.96 5.79 31.10
C MET A 357 14.72 5.08 29.95
N GLN A 358 16.06 5.16 29.92
CA GLN A 358 16.88 4.42 28.96
C GLN A 358 16.82 2.89 29.19
N LYS A 359 16.74 2.45 30.46
CA LYS A 359 16.56 1.04 30.80
C LYS A 359 15.16 0.56 30.38
N ASP A 360 14.13 1.32 30.74
CA ASP A 360 12.73 0.98 30.44
C ASP A 360 12.49 0.94 28.91
N LEU A 361 13.11 1.86 28.16
CA LEU A 361 13.10 1.85 26.69
C LEU A 361 13.74 0.58 26.13
N SER A 362 14.89 0.15 26.67
CA SER A 362 15.55 -1.07 26.22
C SER A 362 14.74 -2.34 26.53
N GLU A 363 14.02 -2.37 27.66
CA GLU A 363 13.10 -3.46 27.99
C GLU A 363 11.92 -3.50 26.99
N ALA A 364 11.30 -2.34 26.68
CA ALA A 364 10.24 -2.24 25.69
C ALA A 364 10.68 -2.56 24.24
N GLU A 365 11.90 -2.20 23.85
CA GLU A 365 12.48 -2.58 22.56
C GLU A 365 12.64 -4.11 22.43
N ASN A 366 13.06 -4.78 23.49
CA ASN A 366 13.19 -6.24 23.53
C ASN A 366 11.81 -6.94 23.44
N GLU A 367 10.79 -6.43 24.14
CA GLU A 367 9.41 -6.93 24.01
C GLU A 367 8.85 -6.74 22.60
N LEU A 368 9.11 -5.58 21.98
CA LEU A 368 8.70 -5.29 20.60
C LEU A 368 9.38 -6.23 19.58
N ILE A 369 10.64 -6.60 19.79
CA ILE A 369 11.33 -7.61 18.97
C ILE A 369 10.68 -8.98 19.15
N ALA A 370 10.42 -9.41 20.39
CA ALA A 370 9.78 -10.69 20.67
C ALA A 370 8.38 -10.82 20.03
N GLU A 371 7.56 -9.75 20.08
CA GLU A 371 6.23 -9.75 19.46
C GLU A 371 6.29 -9.65 17.92
N LYS A 372 7.34 -9.04 17.34
CA LYS A 372 7.61 -9.11 15.90
C LYS A 372 7.95 -10.52 15.44
N ASP A 373 8.81 -11.24 16.18
CA ASP A 373 9.14 -12.65 15.88
C ASP A 373 7.93 -13.58 16.01
N LYS A 374 7.06 -13.32 16.98
CA LYS A 374 5.79 -14.04 17.18
C LYS A 374 4.82 -13.78 16.02
N ASN A 375 4.67 -12.54 15.57
CA ASN A 375 3.87 -12.20 14.38
C ASN A 375 4.45 -12.81 13.09
N TYR A 376 5.78 -12.86 12.94
CA TYR A 376 6.42 -13.52 11.80
C TYR A 376 6.10 -15.03 11.75
N LYS A 377 6.17 -15.73 12.90
CA LYS A 377 5.77 -17.14 13.02
C LYS A 377 4.28 -17.36 12.74
N LEU A 378 3.42 -16.43 13.18
CA LEU A 378 1.98 -16.48 12.89
C LEU A 378 1.71 -16.32 11.39
N ASN A 379 2.36 -15.37 10.72
CA ASN A 379 2.24 -15.16 9.28
C ASN A 379 2.70 -16.39 8.48
N LEU A 380 3.82 -17.02 8.84
CA LEU A 380 4.26 -18.28 8.22
C LEU A 380 3.22 -19.41 8.39
N THR A 381 2.50 -19.43 9.51
CA THR A 381 1.42 -20.41 9.76
C THR A 381 0.20 -20.10 8.89
N VAL A 382 -0.18 -18.82 8.76
CA VAL A 382 -1.26 -18.36 7.87
C VAL A 382 -0.94 -18.68 6.40
N ASP A 383 0.28 -18.45 5.95
CA ASP A 383 0.73 -18.83 4.60
C ASP A 383 0.67 -20.35 4.36
N GLY A 384 1.00 -21.15 5.38
CA GLY A 384 0.84 -22.60 5.36
C GLY A 384 -0.62 -23.03 5.20
N LEU A 385 -1.53 -22.45 5.97
CA LEU A 385 -2.98 -22.70 5.88
C LEU A 385 -3.56 -22.23 4.54
N ASN A 386 -3.13 -21.08 4.03
CA ASN A 386 -3.56 -20.58 2.72
C ASN A 386 -3.15 -21.52 1.58
N LYS A 387 -1.96 -22.12 1.64
CA LYS A 387 -1.53 -23.18 0.69
C LYS A 387 -2.40 -24.43 0.80
N GLN A 388 -2.75 -24.86 2.02
CA GLN A 388 -3.68 -26.00 2.21
C GLN A 388 -5.07 -25.70 1.65
N ILE A 389 -5.60 -24.48 1.84
CA ILE A 389 -6.89 -24.05 1.27
C ILE A 389 -6.81 -23.99 -0.27
N ALA A 390 -5.70 -23.53 -0.84
CA ALA A 390 -5.51 -23.53 -2.29
C ALA A 390 -5.48 -24.95 -2.88
N ASN A 391 -4.79 -25.89 -2.22
CA ASN A 391 -4.77 -27.29 -2.63
C ASN A 391 -6.18 -27.92 -2.55
N LEU A 392 -6.89 -27.73 -1.42
CA LEU A 392 -8.25 -28.24 -1.26
C LEU A 392 -9.25 -27.66 -2.27
N LYS A 393 -9.05 -26.42 -2.73
CA LYS A 393 -9.85 -25.86 -3.84
C LYS A 393 -9.53 -26.55 -5.18
N CYS A 394 -8.25 -26.79 -5.46
CA CYS A 394 -7.85 -27.53 -6.66
C CYS A 394 -8.41 -28.97 -6.65
N ASP A 395 -8.37 -29.65 -5.51
CA ASP A 395 -8.98 -30.97 -5.33
C ASP A 395 -10.50 -30.94 -5.54
N LEU A 396 -11.18 -29.86 -5.11
CA LEU A 396 -12.61 -29.63 -5.34
C LEU A 396 -12.92 -29.41 -6.83
N ASP A 397 -12.15 -28.57 -7.53
CA ASP A 397 -12.31 -28.32 -8.97
C ASP A 397 -12.07 -29.61 -9.80
N ILE A 398 -11.12 -30.46 -9.38
CA ILE A 398 -10.89 -31.80 -9.94
C ILE A 398 -12.07 -32.73 -9.66
N ALA A 399 -12.67 -32.66 -8.46
CA ALA A 399 -13.87 -33.43 -8.15
C ALA A 399 -15.09 -32.99 -8.98
N ASP A 400 -15.32 -31.68 -9.13
CA ASP A 400 -16.44 -31.12 -9.90
C ASP A 400 -16.31 -31.44 -11.40
N THR A 401 -15.11 -31.34 -11.98
CA THR A 401 -14.87 -31.75 -13.38
C THR A 401 -15.09 -33.25 -13.59
N LYS A 402 -14.74 -34.09 -12.60
CA LYS A 402 -15.02 -35.53 -12.63
C LYS A 402 -16.50 -35.87 -12.42
N ILE A 403 -17.21 -35.13 -11.57
CA ILE A 403 -18.66 -35.26 -11.41
C ILE A 403 -19.35 -34.90 -12.73
N LYS A 404 -18.91 -33.82 -13.40
CA LYS A 404 -19.47 -33.41 -14.69
C LYS A 404 -19.27 -34.46 -15.78
N SER A 405 -18.05 -35.01 -15.95
CA SER A 405 -17.82 -36.06 -16.96
C SER A 405 -18.58 -37.36 -16.67
N LEU A 406 -18.82 -37.68 -15.38
CA LEU A 406 -19.70 -38.79 -15.00
C LEU A 406 -21.17 -38.51 -15.32
N LEU A 407 -21.65 -37.27 -15.13
CA LEU A 407 -23.01 -36.87 -15.54
C LEU A 407 -23.20 -36.93 -17.06
N ASP A 408 -22.24 -36.39 -17.82
CA ASP A 408 -22.24 -36.45 -19.30
C ASP A 408 -22.24 -37.94 -19.77
N SER A 409 -21.50 -38.81 -19.07
CA SER A 409 -21.49 -40.26 -19.34
C SER A 409 -22.82 -40.95 -19.02
N ILE A 410 -23.49 -40.55 -17.93
CA ILE A 410 -24.82 -41.05 -17.55
C ILE A 410 -25.86 -40.60 -18.58
N GLU A 411 -25.80 -39.37 -19.07
CA GLU A 411 -26.69 -38.87 -20.13
C GLU A 411 -26.50 -39.65 -21.44
N ALA A 412 -25.25 -39.92 -21.83
CA ALA A 412 -24.93 -40.75 -23.00
C ALA A 412 -25.45 -42.20 -22.84
N ILE A 413 -25.32 -42.81 -21.65
CA ILE A 413 -25.86 -44.14 -21.36
C ILE A 413 -27.39 -44.15 -21.42
N ASN A 414 -28.06 -43.15 -20.83
CA ASN A 414 -29.52 -43.04 -20.86
C ASN A 414 -30.04 -42.92 -22.29
N LYS A 415 -29.36 -42.11 -23.13
CA LYS A 415 -29.70 -41.98 -24.55
C LYS A 415 -29.53 -43.31 -25.31
N MET A 416 -28.43 -44.03 -25.12
CA MET A 416 -28.26 -45.36 -25.71
C MET A 416 -29.32 -46.36 -25.24
N LEU A 417 -29.78 -46.25 -24.00
CA LEU A 417 -30.83 -47.10 -23.43
C LEU A 417 -32.20 -46.76 -24.05
N GLU A 418 -32.47 -45.49 -24.32
CA GLU A 418 -33.65 -45.02 -25.05
C GLU A 418 -33.65 -45.48 -26.51
N ASP A 419 -32.52 -45.34 -27.23
CA ASP A 419 -32.33 -45.85 -28.59
C ASP A 419 -32.53 -47.38 -28.64
N LYS A 420 -31.98 -48.13 -27.68
CA LYS A 420 -32.14 -49.59 -27.57
C LYS A 420 -33.57 -50.01 -27.22
N ASN A 421 -34.30 -49.20 -26.46
CA ASN A 421 -35.72 -49.43 -26.20
C ASN A 421 -36.57 -49.24 -27.46
N GLU A 422 -36.26 -48.26 -28.32
CA GLU A 422 -36.97 -48.09 -29.60
C GLU A 422 -36.63 -49.21 -30.59
N GLU A 423 -35.35 -49.61 -30.71
CA GLU A 423 -34.93 -50.79 -31.48
C GLU A 423 -35.67 -52.06 -31.00
N THR A 424 -35.85 -52.24 -29.70
CA THR A 424 -36.60 -53.36 -29.13
C THR A 424 -38.09 -53.31 -29.50
N LYS A 425 -38.72 -52.13 -29.56
CA LYS A 425 -40.09 -51.97 -30.04
C LYS A 425 -40.20 -52.32 -31.53
N ASP A 426 -39.25 -51.89 -32.35
CA ASP A 426 -39.21 -52.20 -33.78
C ASP A 426 -38.97 -53.70 -34.05
N LEU A 427 -38.07 -54.34 -33.30
CA LEU A 427 -37.91 -55.80 -33.35
C LEU A 427 -39.19 -56.53 -32.92
N CYS A 428 -39.95 -56.02 -31.95
CA CYS A 428 -41.27 -56.56 -31.60
C CYS A 428 -42.29 -56.38 -32.75
N ARG A 429 -42.34 -55.21 -33.40
CA ARG A 429 -43.18 -54.97 -34.59
C ARG A 429 -42.82 -55.94 -35.72
N ILE A 430 -41.53 -56.16 -35.97
CA ILE A 430 -41.03 -57.11 -36.99
C ILE A 430 -41.43 -58.54 -36.62
N ARG A 431 -41.23 -58.97 -35.36
CA ARG A 431 -41.66 -60.28 -34.85
C ARG A 431 -43.15 -60.49 -35.07
N ASP A 432 -43.98 -59.52 -34.73
CA ASP A 432 -45.44 -59.65 -34.81
C ASP A 432 -45.93 -59.68 -36.27
N ASN A 433 -45.27 -58.92 -37.16
CA ASN A 433 -45.45 -59.04 -38.60
C ASN A 433 -45.05 -60.41 -39.14
N LEU A 434 -43.91 -60.96 -38.71
CA LEU A 434 -43.44 -62.29 -39.09
C LEU A 434 -44.37 -63.40 -38.59
N LEU A 435 -44.89 -63.31 -37.35
CA LEU A 435 -45.91 -64.21 -36.83
C LEU A 435 -47.21 -64.14 -37.68
N GLY A 436 -47.60 -62.95 -38.12
CA GLY A 436 -48.71 -62.76 -39.07
C GLY A 436 -48.45 -63.38 -40.44
N ILE A 437 -47.21 -63.34 -40.95
CA ILE A 437 -46.82 -64.01 -42.20
C ILE A 437 -46.82 -65.53 -42.03
N ILE A 438 -46.25 -66.05 -40.94
CA ILE A 438 -46.22 -67.49 -40.62
C ILE A 438 -47.64 -68.04 -40.47
N SER A 439 -48.55 -67.32 -39.80
CA SER A 439 -49.96 -67.71 -39.72
C SER A 439 -50.62 -67.80 -41.11
N LYS A 440 -50.36 -66.84 -42.01
CA LYS A 440 -50.84 -66.89 -43.40
C LYS A 440 -50.21 -68.04 -44.19
N GLN A 441 -48.91 -68.29 -44.01
CA GLN A 441 -48.19 -69.38 -44.67
C GLN A 441 -48.66 -70.75 -44.20
N ASN A 442 -48.94 -70.94 -42.91
CA ASN A 442 -49.50 -72.19 -42.39
C ASN A 442 -50.89 -72.45 -42.98
N ASN A 443 -51.79 -71.46 -42.99
CA ASN A 443 -53.09 -71.60 -43.67
C ASN A 443 -52.93 -71.93 -45.17
N MET A 444 -51.92 -71.35 -45.83
CA MET A 444 -51.66 -71.64 -47.24
C MET A 444 -51.07 -73.05 -47.44
N LEU A 445 -50.20 -73.52 -46.54
CA LEU A 445 -49.66 -74.87 -46.54
C LEU A 445 -50.76 -75.91 -46.30
N GLU A 446 -51.68 -75.68 -45.35
CA GLU A 446 -52.86 -76.55 -45.18
C GLU A 446 -53.68 -76.67 -46.48
N THR A 447 -53.87 -75.57 -47.22
CA THR A 447 -54.52 -75.64 -48.54
C THR A 447 -53.66 -76.29 -49.63
N GLN A 448 -52.33 -76.25 -49.52
CA GLN A 448 -51.41 -76.87 -50.47
C GLN A 448 -51.22 -78.36 -50.22
N ASP A 449 -51.16 -78.82 -48.98
CA ASP A 449 -51.08 -80.26 -48.65
C ASP A 449 -52.33 -80.98 -49.18
N HIS A 450 -53.50 -80.35 -49.06
CA HIS A 450 -54.75 -80.83 -49.67
C HIS A 450 -54.66 -80.98 -51.21
N ALA A 451 -53.88 -80.11 -51.88
CA ALA A 451 -53.60 -80.21 -53.31
C ALA A 451 -52.47 -81.19 -53.65
N VAL A 452 -51.48 -81.37 -52.77
CA VAL A 452 -50.37 -82.31 -52.92
C VAL A 452 -50.86 -83.75 -52.78
N GLU A 453 -51.78 -84.06 -51.86
CA GLU A 453 -52.46 -85.36 -51.82
C GLU A 453 -53.18 -85.67 -53.13
N THR A 454 -53.77 -84.65 -53.77
CA THR A 454 -54.45 -84.76 -55.07
C THR A 454 -53.49 -84.99 -56.25
N ILE A 455 -52.22 -84.57 -56.13
CA ILE A 455 -51.19 -84.70 -57.19
C ILE A 455 -50.32 -85.97 -56.98
N ALA A 456 -50.03 -86.34 -55.74
CA ALA A 456 -49.23 -87.52 -55.38
C ALA A 456 -49.86 -88.83 -55.88
N ALA A 457 -51.18 -88.85 -56.06
CA ALA A 457 -51.93 -89.97 -56.67
C ALA A 457 -51.62 -90.21 -58.17
N LYS A 458 -50.90 -89.31 -58.87
CA LYS A 458 -50.78 -89.34 -60.34
C LYS A 458 -49.38 -89.62 -60.90
N LEU A 459 -48.30 -89.57 -60.12
CA LEU A 459 -46.93 -89.65 -60.65
C LEU A 459 -45.96 -90.48 -59.80
N ARG A 460 -45.96 -91.80 -60.01
CA ARG A 460 -44.81 -92.66 -59.73
C ARG A 460 -44.55 -93.59 -60.91
N ASP A 461 -43.57 -93.27 -61.75
CA ASP A 461 -42.72 -94.31 -62.33
C ASP A 461 -41.39 -93.80 -62.94
N LYS A 462 -40.36 -94.67 -62.86
CA LYS A 462 -39.05 -94.67 -63.58
C LYS A 462 -37.95 -93.62 -63.27
N LYS A 463 -36.81 -94.11 -62.77
CA LYS A 463 -35.43 -93.87 -63.31
C LYS A 463 -34.37 -94.77 -62.66
N ASN A 464 -33.31 -95.16 -63.41
CA ASN A 464 -31.93 -95.46 -62.93
C ASN A 464 -30.98 -95.98 -64.03
N SER A 465 -29.77 -95.41 -64.17
CA SER A 465 -28.48 -96.08 -64.56
C SER A 465 -27.28 -95.10 -64.72
N PRO A 466 -26.00 -95.53 -64.47
CA PRO A 466 -24.77 -94.68 -64.57
C PRO A 466 -23.73 -95.12 -65.65
N ILE A 467 -22.58 -94.39 -65.78
CA ILE A 467 -21.59 -94.45 -66.89
C ILE A 467 -20.13 -94.76 -66.43
N LYS A 468 -19.23 -95.21 -67.34
CA LYS A 468 -17.82 -95.70 -67.12
C LYS A 468 -16.72 -94.86 -67.84
N VAL A 469 -15.43 -95.19 -67.57
CA VAL A 469 -14.17 -94.43 -67.88
C VAL A 469 -13.19 -95.16 -68.84
N GLN A 470 -12.33 -94.39 -69.55
CA GLN A 470 -11.12 -94.75 -70.36
C GLN A 470 -10.21 -93.49 -70.52
N LYS A 471 -8.91 -93.45 -70.86
CA LYS A 471 -7.77 -94.42 -71.01
C LYS A 471 -6.41 -93.67 -70.74
N GLN A 472 -5.31 -93.93 -71.49
CA GLN A 472 -3.99 -93.22 -71.47
C GLN A 472 -3.33 -93.18 -72.87
N GLU A 473 -2.48 -92.17 -73.10
CA GLU A 473 -1.61 -91.94 -74.29
C GLU A 473 -0.15 -91.64 -73.89
N GLU A 474 0.76 -91.61 -74.87
CA GLU A 474 2.23 -91.49 -74.71
C GLU A 474 2.71 -90.05 -74.40
N LEU A 475 3.87 -89.93 -73.74
CA LEU A 475 4.29 -88.69 -73.07
C LEU A 475 5.56 -88.07 -73.69
N THR A 476 5.41 -86.91 -74.34
CA THR A 476 6.51 -86.07 -74.83
C THR A 476 6.80 -84.93 -73.85
N PHE A 477 8.09 -84.68 -73.56
CA PHE A 477 8.50 -83.59 -72.67
C PHE A 477 8.88 -82.34 -73.46
N ASP A 478 8.11 -81.27 -73.29
CA ASP A 478 8.43 -79.93 -73.77
C ASP A 478 9.02 -79.09 -72.61
N PHE A 479 10.15 -78.43 -72.86
CA PHE A 479 10.85 -77.57 -71.90
C PHE A 479 10.84 -76.08 -72.31
N THR A 480 10.08 -75.71 -73.35
CA THR A 480 9.93 -74.32 -73.76
C THR A 480 9.29 -73.49 -72.63
N GLY A 481 10.05 -72.52 -72.09
CA GLY A 481 9.62 -71.65 -71.00
C GLY A 481 10.43 -71.76 -69.70
N TYR A 482 11.29 -72.77 -69.54
CA TYR A 482 12.23 -72.81 -68.40
C TYR A 482 13.48 -71.94 -68.64
N PRO A 483 14.11 -71.38 -67.59
CA PRO A 483 15.34 -70.59 -67.74
C PRO A 483 16.48 -71.39 -68.37
N THR A 484 17.26 -70.76 -69.24
CA THR A 484 18.26 -71.41 -70.11
C THR A 484 19.26 -72.29 -69.34
N GLU A 485 19.65 -71.88 -68.13
CA GLU A 485 20.53 -72.61 -67.22
C GLU A 485 19.94 -73.94 -66.74
N LEU A 486 18.62 -73.97 -66.48
CA LEU A 486 17.91 -75.18 -66.09
C LEU A 486 17.67 -76.08 -67.31
N VAL A 487 17.29 -75.50 -68.46
CA VAL A 487 17.10 -76.24 -69.72
C VAL A 487 18.36 -77.00 -70.08
N GLN A 488 19.53 -76.35 -70.08
CA GLN A 488 20.82 -77.00 -70.36
C GLN A 488 21.12 -78.18 -69.42
N LEU A 489 20.75 -78.10 -68.14
CA LEU A 489 20.92 -79.20 -67.18
C LEU A 489 19.93 -80.36 -67.41
N LEU A 490 18.73 -80.07 -67.90
CA LEU A 490 17.69 -81.07 -68.16
C LEU A 490 17.87 -81.79 -69.51
N THR A 491 18.23 -81.06 -70.57
CA THR A 491 18.53 -81.62 -71.90
C THR A 491 19.58 -82.73 -71.81
N ASN A 492 20.69 -82.47 -71.11
CA ASN A 492 21.78 -83.43 -70.86
C ASN A 492 21.35 -84.73 -70.12
N ILE A 493 20.18 -84.75 -69.48
CA ILE A 493 19.63 -85.94 -68.80
C ILE A 493 18.57 -86.64 -69.65
N VAL A 494 17.76 -85.89 -70.38
CA VAL A 494 16.69 -86.42 -71.23
C VAL A 494 17.26 -87.12 -72.47
N GLU A 495 18.30 -86.54 -73.08
CA GLU A 495 19.01 -87.09 -74.25
C GLU A 495 19.96 -88.26 -73.89
N ASN A 496 20.11 -88.59 -72.60
CA ASN A 496 20.97 -89.70 -72.18
C ASN A 496 20.24 -91.05 -72.29
N ASP A 497 20.37 -91.69 -73.44
CA ASP A 497 19.70 -92.97 -73.74
C ASP A 497 20.18 -94.18 -72.94
N ALA A 498 21.29 -94.07 -72.20
CA ALA A 498 21.75 -95.13 -71.28
C ALA A 498 20.88 -95.24 -70.00
N LEU A 499 19.94 -94.31 -69.78
CA LEU A 499 19.04 -94.30 -68.62
C LEU A 499 17.62 -94.75 -69.00
N GLU A 500 17.07 -95.68 -68.22
CA GLU A 500 15.65 -96.07 -68.33
C GLU A 500 14.70 -94.87 -68.14
N PRO A 501 13.51 -94.84 -68.78
CA PRO A 501 12.60 -93.68 -68.73
C PRO A 501 12.24 -93.23 -67.31
N ASN A 502 11.97 -94.17 -66.40
CA ASN A 502 11.69 -93.88 -64.99
C ASN A 502 12.90 -93.28 -64.24
N SER A 503 14.12 -93.62 -64.66
CA SER A 503 15.37 -93.10 -64.09
C SER A 503 15.72 -91.72 -64.68
N ARG A 504 15.43 -91.47 -65.97
CA ARG A 504 15.48 -90.11 -66.56
C ARG A 504 14.49 -89.19 -65.86
N LEU A 505 13.22 -89.58 -65.73
CA LEU A 505 12.19 -88.78 -65.04
C LEU A 505 12.57 -88.46 -63.59
N LYS A 506 13.03 -89.45 -62.80
CA LYS A 506 13.53 -89.21 -61.43
C LYS A 506 14.72 -88.26 -61.37
N SER A 507 15.59 -88.26 -62.38
CA SER A 507 16.77 -87.40 -62.44
C SER A 507 16.41 -85.96 -62.85
N VAL A 508 15.52 -85.80 -63.83
CA VAL A 508 14.88 -84.51 -64.20
C VAL A 508 14.20 -83.89 -62.98
N LEU A 509 13.31 -84.63 -62.31
CA LEU A 509 12.63 -84.17 -61.10
C LEU A 509 13.62 -83.78 -60.00
N ARG A 510 14.70 -84.53 -59.80
CA ARG A 510 15.74 -84.22 -58.80
C ARG A 510 16.50 -82.92 -59.12
N ILE A 511 16.78 -82.63 -60.39
CA ILE A 511 17.40 -81.35 -60.79
C ILE A 511 16.41 -80.19 -60.60
N ILE A 512 15.16 -80.35 -61.04
CA ILE A 512 14.11 -79.34 -60.84
C ILE A 512 13.93 -79.04 -59.34
N SER A 513 13.83 -80.07 -58.47
CA SER A 513 13.73 -79.88 -57.02
C SER A 513 14.94 -79.16 -56.42
N LYS A 514 16.17 -79.46 -56.87
CA LYS A 514 17.38 -78.75 -56.40
C LYS A 514 17.39 -77.29 -56.85
N TRP A 515 16.93 -77.00 -58.07
CA TRP A 515 16.89 -75.65 -58.62
C TRP A 515 15.80 -74.80 -57.95
N ILE A 516 14.61 -75.37 -57.73
CA ILE A 516 13.53 -74.76 -56.93
C ILE A 516 14.05 -74.43 -55.52
N GLY A 517 14.67 -75.38 -54.83
CA GLY A 517 15.22 -75.14 -53.49
C GLY A 517 16.31 -74.06 -53.44
N LYS A 518 17.08 -73.87 -54.52
CA LYS A 518 18.04 -72.76 -54.65
C LYS A 518 17.34 -71.41 -54.77
N ILE A 519 16.28 -71.33 -55.58
CA ILE A 519 15.46 -70.12 -55.75
C ILE A 519 14.68 -69.80 -54.46
N GLU A 520 14.08 -70.79 -53.81
CA GLU A 520 13.42 -70.63 -52.51
C GLU A 520 14.39 -70.09 -51.45
N GLY A 521 15.63 -70.58 -51.42
CA GLY A 521 16.69 -70.05 -50.56
C GLY A 521 17.02 -68.58 -50.85
N GLN A 522 17.15 -68.19 -52.12
CA GLN A 522 17.41 -66.80 -52.51
C GLN A 522 16.22 -65.88 -52.20
N ASN A 523 15.00 -66.32 -52.49
CA ASN A 523 13.76 -65.59 -52.18
C ASN A 523 13.56 -65.44 -50.67
N ARG A 524 13.95 -66.44 -49.87
CA ARG A 524 13.94 -66.35 -48.41
C ARG A 524 14.90 -65.27 -47.90
N ILE A 525 16.13 -65.23 -48.40
CA ILE A 525 17.11 -64.18 -48.03
C ILE A 525 16.61 -62.78 -48.44
N LEU A 526 16.04 -62.65 -49.65
CA LEU A 526 15.44 -61.40 -50.11
C LEU A 526 14.25 -60.98 -49.22
N LYS A 527 13.41 -61.92 -48.82
CA LYS A 527 12.28 -61.68 -47.92
C LYS A 527 12.73 -61.26 -46.53
N GLU A 528 13.66 -62.00 -45.90
CA GLU A 528 14.24 -61.67 -44.59
C GLU A 528 14.94 -60.29 -44.62
N THR A 529 15.60 -59.93 -45.74
CA THR A 529 16.22 -58.60 -45.93
C THR A 529 15.16 -57.49 -46.10
N SER A 530 14.09 -57.75 -46.86
CA SER A 530 12.98 -56.82 -47.06
C SER A 530 12.20 -56.56 -45.76
N GLU A 531 11.92 -57.61 -44.99
CA GLU A 531 11.25 -57.52 -43.68
C GLU A 531 12.11 -56.73 -42.68
N LYS A 532 13.43 -56.97 -42.67
CA LYS A 532 14.35 -56.21 -41.81
C LYS A 532 14.41 -54.73 -42.20
N ASN A 533 14.50 -54.40 -43.48
CA ASN A 533 14.48 -53.02 -43.96
C ASN A 533 13.14 -52.33 -43.67
N SER A 534 12.02 -53.04 -43.81
CA SER A 534 10.69 -52.54 -43.45
C SER A 534 10.60 -52.23 -41.95
N TYR A 535 11.10 -53.11 -41.09
CA TYR A 535 11.15 -52.90 -39.64
C TYR A 535 12.05 -51.72 -39.25
N GLU A 536 13.23 -51.57 -39.86
CA GLU A 536 14.12 -50.44 -39.60
C GLU A 536 13.51 -49.10 -40.08
N LEU A 537 12.83 -49.09 -41.23
CA LEU A 537 12.11 -47.93 -41.74
C LEU A 537 10.93 -47.55 -40.83
N GLN A 538 10.12 -48.52 -40.42
CA GLN A 538 8.97 -48.32 -39.53
C GLN A 538 9.42 -47.86 -38.14
N LYS A 539 10.55 -48.38 -37.62
CA LYS A 539 11.17 -47.90 -36.38
C LYS A 539 11.66 -46.46 -36.51
N SER A 540 12.28 -46.10 -37.63
CA SER A 540 12.72 -44.72 -37.90
C SER A 540 11.54 -43.75 -37.98
N HIS A 541 10.47 -44.16 -38.66
CA HIS A 541 9.23 -43.40 -38.77
C HIS A 541 8.55 -43.20 -37.40
N ASN A 542 8.43 -44.26 -36.59
CA ASN A 542 7.88 -44.16 -35.24
C ASN A 542 8.72 -43.24 -34.34
N ASN A 543 10.06 -43.36 -34.37
CA ASN A 543 10.94 -42.45 -33.64
C ASN A 543 10.75 -40.97 -34.04
N PHE A 544 10.47 -40.70 -35.32
CA PHE A 544 10.17 -39.36 -35.83
C PHE A 544 8.81 -38.86 -35.34
N LEU A 545 7.76 -39.70 -35.36
CA LEU A 545 6.46 -39.40 -34.78
C LEU A 545 6.55 -39.12 -33.27
N ASP A 546 7.26 -39.96 -32.51
CA ASP A 546 7.45 -39.78 -31.07
C ASP A 546 8.22 -38.49 -30.76
N SER A 547 9.20 -38.13 -31.59
CA SER A 547 9.90 -36.85 -31.49
C SER A 547 8.99 -35.66 -31.79
N LEU A 548 8.09 -35.77 -32.78
CA LEU A 548 7.08 -34.75 -33.07
C LEU A 548 6.06 -34.60 -31.94
N LYS A 549 5.54 -35.70 -31.39
CA LYS A 549 4.64 -35.71 -30.23
C LYS A 549 5.29 -35.03 -29.02
N ALA A 550 6.56 -35.32 -28.75
CA ALA A 550 7.30 -34.69 -27.66
C ALA A 550 7.51 -33.17 -27.84
N ILE A 551 7.55 -32.68 -29.08
CA ILE A 551 7.68 -31.24 -29.40
C ILE A 551 6.32 -30.52 -29.35
N ILE A 552 5.26 -31.16 -29.85
CA ILE A 552 3.92 -30.57 -29.99
C ILE A 552 3.12 -30.69 -28.67
N GLY A 553 3.39 -31.72 -27.86
CA GLY A 553 2.75 -31.94 -26.55
C GLY A 553 1.41 -32.67 -26.60
N GLU A 554 0.99 -33.17 -27.76
CA GLU A 554 -0.24 -33.97 -27.94
C GLU A 554 0.11 -35.48 -28.06
N GLU A 555 -0.57 -36.33 -27.28
CA GLU A 555 -0.25 -37.76 -27.18
C GLU A 555 -0.64 -38.57 -28.45
N GLU A 556 -1.62 -38.09 -29.23
CA GLU A 556 -2.19 -38.78 -30.40
C GLU A 556 -2.30 -37.88 -31.64
N ILE A 557 -1.16 -37.55 -32.27
CA ILE A 557 -1.13 -36.92 -33.59
C ILE A 557 -1.17 -38.01 -34.67
N THR A 558 -2.15 -37.97 -35.58
CA THR A 558 -2.17 -38.82 -36.78
C THR A 558 -1.36 -38.20 -37.91
N GLU A 559 -0.83 -39.02 -38.82
CA GLU A 559 0.08 -38.58 -39.90
C GLU A 559 -0.54 -37.50 -40.82
N GLN A 560 -1.88 -37.50 -40.94
CA GLN A 560 -2.65 -36.51 -41.72
C GLN A 560 -2.76 -35.14 -41.04
N GLN A 561 -2.63 -35.06 -39.71
CA GLN A 561 -2.73 -33.82 -38.93
C GLN A 561 -1.40 -33.09 -38.82
N ILE A 562 -0.26 -33.75 -39.11
CA ILE A 562 1.08 -33.15 -39.01
C ILE A 562 1.20 -31.82 -39.78
N PRO A 563 0.70 -31.67 -41.03
CA PRO A 563 0.76 -30.38 -41.73
C PRO A 563 -0.08 -29.28 -41.09
N GLU A 564 -1.23 -29.62 -40.51
CA GLU A 564 -2.12 -28.68 -39.84
C GLU A 564 -1.51 -28.18 -38.52
N GLU A 565 -0.93 -29.09 -37.74
CA GLU A 565 -0.20 -28.75 -36.50
C GLU A 565 1.08 -27.94 -36.77
N PHE A 566 1.82 -28.22 -37.85
CA PHE A 566 2.93 -27.35 -38.28
C PHE A 566 2.46 -25.96 -38.69
N GLN A 567 1.33 -25.85 -39.40
CA GLN A 567 0.76 -24.56 -39.80
C GLN A 567 0.27 -23.77 -38.58
N LYS A 568 -0.37 -24.44 -37.60
CA LYS A 568 -0.80 -23.89 -36.30
C LYS A 568 0.40 -23.40 -35.49
N LEU A 569 1.46 -24.22 -35.34
CA LEU A 569 2.70 -23.84 -34.67
C LEU A 569 3.41 -22.66 -35.35
N ALA A 570 3.43 -22.60 -36.69
CA ALA A 570 3.98 -21.48 -37.43
C ALA A 570 3.17 -20.18 -37.22
N ASN A 571 1.84 -20.27 -37.23
CA ASN A 571 0.95 -19.16 -36.93
C ASN A 571 1.13 -18.67 -35.48
N ASP A 572 1.30 -19.58 -34.51
CA ASP A 572 1.50 -19.23 -33.10
C ASP A 572 2.89 -18.64 -32.84
N CYS A 573 3.94 -19.14 -33.51
CA CYS A 573 5.26 -18.47 -33.52
C CYS A 573 5.16 -17.04 -34.08
N GLN A 574 4.33 -16.81 -35.11
CA GLN A 574 4.09 -15.47 -35.63
C GLN A 574 3.31 -14.59 -34.64
N LYS A 575 2.24 -15.09 -34.00
CA LYS A 575 1.52 -14.37 -32.94
C LYS A 575 2.46 -13.98 -31.80
N PHE A 576 3.29 -14.91 -31.29
CA PHE A 576 4.24 -14.61 -30.22
C PHE A 576 5.27 -13.54 -30.62
N LYS A 577 5.66 -13.48 -31.91
CA LYS A 577 6.52 -12.42 -32.43
C LYS A 577 5.79 -11.07 -32.44
N GLU A 578 4.55 -11.03 -32.93
CA GLU A 578 3.69 -9.83 -32.93
C GLU A 578 3.39 -9.34 -31.50
N GLU A 579 3.12 -10.26 -30.57
CA GLU A 579 2.97 -9.96 -29.15
C GLU A 579 4.26 -9.41 -28.54
N ARG A 580 5.40 -10.04 -28.77
CA ARG A 580 6.71 -9.59 -28.28
C ARG A 580 7.03 -8.17 -28.78
N ASP A 581 6.76 -7.88 -30.05
CA ASP A 581 7.04 -6.58 -30.65
C ASP A 581 6.02 -5.52 -30.18
N SER A 582 4.77 -5.93 -29.87
CA SER A 582 3.76 -5.13 -29.17
C SER A 582 4.16 -4.83 -27.71
N TYR A 583 4.68 -5.80 -26.97
CA TYR A 583 5.21 -5.61 -25.61
C TYR A 583 6.45 -4.72 -25.62
N GLY A 584 7.37 -4.87 -26.59
CA GLY A 584 8.50 -3.97 -26.78
C GLY A 584 8.06 -2.53 -27.06
N SER A 585 7.01 -2.35 -27.86
CA SER A 585 6.41 -1.04 -28.14
C SER A 585 5.75 -0.42 -26.90
N LYS A 586 5.02 -1.21 -26.10
CA LYS A 586 4.45 -0.80 -24.80
C LYS A 586 5.54 -0.47 -23.78
N LEU A 587 6.64 -1.23 -23.77
CA LEU A 587 7.77 -1.01 -22.88
C LEU A 587 8.46 0.33 -23.22
N ASN A 588 8.69 0.59 -24.49
CA ASN A 588 9.24 1.86 -24.96
C ASN A 588 8.30 3.04 -24.66
N SER A 589 6.98 2.90 -24.83
CA SER A 589 6.04 3.97 -24.46
C SER A 589 6.01 4.23 -22.95
N LEU A 590 6.13 3.19 -22.13
CA LEU A 590 6.26 3.29 -20.68
C LEU A 590 7.58 3.97 -20.27
N LEU A 591 8.71 3.61 -20.87
CA LEU A 591 10.01 4.29 -20.68
C LEU A 591 9.93 5.78 -21.06
N ILE A 592 9.33 6.11 -22.21
CA ILE A 592 9.11 7.50 -22.66
C ILE A 592 8.24 8.28 -21.66
N SER A 593 7.12 7.72 -21.21
CA SER A 593 6.25 8.37 -20.22
C SER A 593 6.91 8.61 -18.86
N LEU A 594 7.80 7.70 -18.43
CA LEU A 594 8.63 7.84 -17.23
C LEU A 594 9.86 8.74 -17.45
N LYS A 595 10.09 9.22 -18.67
CA LYS A 595 11.27 9.97 -19.11
C LYS A 595 12.59 9.26 -18.79
N GLN A 596 12.60 7.93 -18.87
CA GLN A 596 13.78 7.09 -18.68
C GLN A 596 14.20 6.46 -20.00
N ASN A 597 15.50 6.29 -20.22
CA ASN A 597 16.04 5.73 -21.45
C ASN A 597 16.26 4.21 -21.38
N SER A 598 16.23 3.60 -20.18
CA SER A 598 16.30 2.15 -20.00
C SER A 598 15.53 1.68 -18.76
N LEU A 599 15.32 0.36 -18.67
CA LEU A 599 14.63 -0.26 -17.53
C LEU A 599 15.45 -0.15 -16.23
N GLU A 600 16.78 -0.23 -16.31
CA GLU A 600 17.68 -0.01 -15.19
C GLU A 600 17.49 1.38 -14.57
N GLN A 601 17.28 2.41 -15.39
CA GLN A 601 17.03 3.77 -14.88
C GLN A 601 15.68 3.89 -14.16
N VAL A 602 14.66 3.14 -14.58
CA VAL A 602 13.39 3.01 -13.85
C VAL A 602 13.61 2.30 -12.51
N ILE A 603 14.37 1.19 -12.50
CA ILE A 603 14.71 0.44 -11.28
C ILE A 603 15.52 1.30 -10.30
N ASP A 604 16.51 2.06 -10.77
CA ASP A 604 17.29 2.99 -9.96
C ASP A 604 16.43 4.12 -9.38
N THR A 605 15.50 4.66 -10.17
CA THR A 605 14.57 5.69 -9.70
C THR A 605 13.62 5.15 -8.65
N PHE A 606 13.10 3.94 -8.85
CA PHE A 606 12.25 3.24 -7.88
C PHE A 606 13.02 2.90 -6.59
N ASN A 607 14.27 2.47 -6.69
CA ASN A 607 15.14 2.22 -5.54
C ASN A 607 15.46 3.50 -4.76
N LYS A 608 15.69 4.64 -5.44
CA LYS A 608 15.85 5.96 -4.79
C LYS A 608 14.56 6.39 -4.07
N GLN A 609 13.39 6.21 -4.68
CA GLN A 609 12.10 6.47 -4.04
C GLN A 609 11.86 5.55 -2.83
N ARG A 610 12.18 4.26 -2.95
CA ARG A 610 12.11 3.29 -1.85
C ARG A 610 13.01 3.68 -0.68
N GLN A 611 14.23 4.16 -0.94
CA GLN A 611 15.12 4.69 0.10
C GLN A 611 14.58 5.97 0.74
N GLN A 612 13.92 6.86 -0.02
CA GLN A 612 13.26 8.05 0.53
C GLN A 612 12.08 7.67 1.44
N ILE A 613 11.23 6.73 1.00
CA ILE A 613 10.12 6.19 1.80
C ILE A 613 10.63 5.51 3.08
N GLN A 614 11.73 4.75 3.01
CA GLN A 614 12.37 4.16 4.18
C GLN A 614 12.86 5.21 5.18
N LYS A 615 13.46 6.32 4.72
CA LYS A 615 13.83 7.44 5.60
C LYS A 615 12.61 8.09 6.24
N LEU A 616 11.59 8.42 5.45
CA LEU A 616 10.33 8.98 5.94
C LEU A 616 9.64 8.09 6.97
N ASN A 617 9.69 6.77 6.82
CA ASN A 617 9.15 5.83 7.81
C ASN A 617 9.95 5.81 9.10
N VAL A 618 11.29 5.94 9.05
CA VAL A 618 12.14 6.09 10.24
C VAL A 618 11.86 7.42 10.95
N ASP A 619 11.75 8.51 10.20
CA ASP A 619 11.41 9.83 10.75
C ASP A 619 10.02 9.84 11.40
N LEU A 620 9.02 9.19 10.77
CA LEU A 620 7.68 9.03 11.31
C LEU A 620 7.68 8.19 12.61
N GLU A 621 8.46 7.12 12.67
CA GLU A 621 8.54 6.27 13.87
C GLU A 621 9.25 7.00 15.02
N ASN A 622 10.31 7.76 14.72
CA ASN A 622 10.95 8.67 15.67
C ASN A 622 9.96 9.72 16.20
N GLU A 623 9.12 10.31 15.33
CA GLU A 623 8.10 11.26 15.75
C GLU A 623 7.01 10.62 16.62
N LYS A 624 6.57 9.40 16.30
CA LYS A 624 5.65 8.62 17.17
C LYS A 624 6.26 8.37 18.53
N GLN A 625 7.53 7.94 18.59
CA GLN A 625 8.23 7.68 19.84
C GLN A 625 8.36 8.97 20.67
N GLN A 626 8.68 10.09 20.03
CA GLN A 626 8.70 11.40 20.70
C GLN A 626 7.31 11.78 21.24
N ARG A 627 6.24 11.61 20.47
CA ARG A 627 4.86 11.87 20.93
C ARG A 627 4.44 10.92 22.06
N ALA A 628 4.91 9.68 22.08
CA ALA A 628 4.69 8.73 23.18
C ALA A 628 5.39 9.19 24.46
N ASN A 629 6.67 9.56 24.36
CA ASN A 629 7.46 10.11 25.47
C ASN A 629 6.83 11.40 26.03
N ASP A 630 6.39 12.31 25.16
CA ASP A 630 5.68 13.54 25.55
C ASP A 630 4.35 13.22 26.26
N SER A 631 3.56 12.28 25.71
CA SER A 631 2.29 11.83 26.32
C SER A 631 2.51 11.25 27.73
N GLU A 632 3.56 10.45 27.91
CA GLU A 632 3.92 9.90 29.21
C GLU A 632 4.42 10.97 30.18
N TYR A 633 5.25 11.91 29.72
CA TYR A 633 5.67 13.07 30.50
C TYR A 633 4.45 13.86 31.01
N TYR A 634 3.45 14.12 30.16
CA TYR A 634 2.20 14.78 30.57
C TYR A 634 1.38 13.93 31.55
N LYS A 635 1.27 12.61 31.36
CA LYS A 635 0.59 11.70 32.31
C LYS A 635 1.28 11.73 33.69
N ASN A 636 2.60 11.67 33.73
CA ASN A 636 3.37 11.68 34.98
C ASN A 636 3.31 13.06 35.67
N ARG A 637 3.32 14.16 34.91
CA ARG A 637 3.05 15.51 35.45
C ARG A 637 1.63 15.63 36.02
N MET A 638 0.63 15.04 35.37
CA MET A 638 -0.76 15.00 35.87
C MET A 638 -0.89 14.15 37.14
N ARG A 639 -0.20 13.01 37.23
CA ARG A 639 -0.11 12.19 38.45
C ARG A 639 0.52 12.96 39.61
N GLN A 640 1.63 13.66 39.38
CA GLN A 640 2.26 14.53 40.40
C GLN A 640 1.32 15.66 40.84
N SER A 641 0.61 16.30 39.92
CA SER A 641 -0.40 17.32 40.24
C SER A 641 -1.66 16.76 40.93
N LYS A 642 -1.95 15.45 40.82
CA LYS A 642 -3.00 14.77 41.59
C LYS A 642 -2.52 14.50 43.01
N SER A 643 -1.36 13.86 43.18
CA SER A 643 -0.74 13.58 44.48
C SER A 643 -0.50 14.86 45.31
N LYS A 644 -0.07 15.97 44.68
CA LYS A 644 0.03 17.27 45.37
C LYS A 644 -1.32 17.81 45.84
N ARG A 645 -2.41 17.58 45.11
CA ARG A 645 -3.76 17.98 45.53
C ARG A 645 -4.29 17.08 46.64
N GLU A 646 -3.98 15.79 46.60
CA GLU A 646 -4.30 14.82 47.66
C GLU A 646 -3.59 15.19 48.97
N HIS A 647 -2.27 15.42 48.93
CA HIS A 647 -1.50 15.89 50.10
C HIS A 647 -1.99 17.26 50.61
N LEU A 648 -2.36 18.20 49.73
CA LEU A 648 -2.93 19.48 50.17
C LEU A 648 -4.30 19.29 50.84
N ALA A 649 -5.15 18.39 50.34
CA ALA A 649 -6.42 18.07 50.97
C ALA A 649 -6.23 17.39 52.34
N GLU A 650 -5.30 16.45 52.47
CA GLU A 650 -4.91 15.85 53.75
C GLU A 650 -4.37 16.91 54.73
N THR A 651 -3.56 17.85 54.25
CA THR A 651 -3.03 18.95 55.09
C THR A 651 -4.14 19.89 55.56
N ILE A 652 -5.12 20.20 54.69
CA ILE A 652 -6.30 20.98 55.07
C ILE A 652 -7.12 20.24 56.12
N ALA A 653 -7.40 18.94 55.93
CA ALA A 653 -8.13 18.13 56.91
C ALA A 653 -7.43 18.09 58.29
N CYS A 654 -6.09 17.91 58.33
CA CYS A 654 -5.32 17.97 59.57
C CYS A 654 -5.39 19.35 60.24
N LEU A 655 -5.43 20.44 59.46
CA LEU A 655 -5.58 21.81 59.99
C LEU A 655 -7.01 22.10 60.47
N GLU A 656 -8.02 21.51 59.85
CA GLU A 656 -9.42 21.58 60.31
C GLU A 656 -9.61 20.80 61.62
N GLU A 657 -9.03 19.59 61.73
CA GLU A 657 -9.01 18.80 62.97
C GLU A 657 -8.25 19.53 64.09
N ALA A 658 -7.07 20.08 63.80
CA ALA A 658 -6.31 20.88 64.77
C ALA A 658 -7.08 22.13 65.23
N ASN A 659 -7.75 22.85 64.32
CA ASN A 659 -8.61 23.98 64.67
C ASN A 659 -9.81 23.56 65.54
N GLN A 660 -10.40 22.39 65.28
CA GLN A 660 -11.51 21.87 66.08
C GLN A 660 -11.03 21.47 67.48
N ASN A 661 -9.86 20.83 67.61
CA ASN A 661 -9.25 20.53 68.90
C ASN A 661 -8.91 21.80 69.69
N CYS A 662 -8.38 22.84 69.03
CA CYS A 662 -8.16 24.14 69.67
C CYS A 662 -9.47 24.79 70.17
N LYS A 663 -10.60 24.65 69.45
CA LYS A 663 -11.90 25.14 69.93
C LYS A 663 -12.37 24.39 71.18
N VAL A 664 -12.29 23.05 71.19
CA VAL A 664 -12.64 22.25 72.36
C VAL A 664 -11.77 22.64 73.57
N GLN A 665 -10.47 22.85 73.36
CA GLN A 665 -9.57 23.29 74.42
C GLN A 665 -9.89 24.71 74.94
N ILE A 666 -10.34 25.62 74.08
CA ILE A 666 -10.83 26.95 74.48
C ILE A 666 -12.13 26.83 75.28
N GLU A 667 -13.05 25.95 74.89
CA GLU A 667 -14.29 25.68 75.62
C GLU A 667 -14.01 25.08 77.02
N GLU A 668 -13.08 24.13 77.12
CA GLU A 668 -12.61 23.58 78.41
C GLU A 668 -11.97 24.66 79.31
N GLN A 669 -11.11 25.53 78.75
CA GLN A 669 -10.48 26.62 79.51
C GLN A 669 -11.50 27.66 79.97
N ASN A 670 -12.48 28.01 79.14
CA ASN A 670 -13.56 28.91 79.53
C ASN A 670 -14.41 28.32 80.66
N HIS A 671 -14.70 27.02 80.64
CA HIS A 671 -15.42 26.34 81.72
C HIS A 671 -14.59 26.28 83.02
N GLN A 672 -13.27 26.10 82.94
CA GLN A 672 -12.39 26.22 84.12
C GLN A 672 -12.39 27.64 84.72
N ILE A 673 -12.42 28.68 83.88
CA ILE A 673 -12.54 30.08 84.32
C ILE A 673 -13.88 30.30 85.03
N GLU A 674 -14.98 29.76 84.52
CA GLU A 674 -16.31 29.83 85.12
C GLU A 674 -16.36 29.15 86.51
N ILE A 675 -15.76 27.96 86.66
CA ILE A 675 -15.63 27.27 87.95
C ILE A 675 -14.81 28.10 88.95
N LEU A 676 -13.69 28.68 88.51
CA LEU A 676 -12.85 29.54 89.37
C LEU A 676 -13.55 30.84 89.77
N GLN A 677 -14.44 31.38 88.92
CA GLN A 677 -15.26 32.54 89.27
C GLN A 677 -16.29 32.19 90.36
N GLN A 678 -16.99 31.05 90.23
CA GLN A 678 -17.92 30.57 91.26
C GLN A 678 -17.22 30.27 92.60
N GLN A 679 -16.01 29.72 92.58
CA GLN A 679 -15.21 29.51 93.78
C GLN A 679 -14.81 30.82 94.47
N ASN A 680 -14.44 31.85 93.70
CA ASN A 680 -14.13 33.17 94.26
C ASN A 680 -15.37 33.84 94.88
N GLU A 681 -16.57 33.69 94.29
CA GLU A 681 -17.82 34.18 94.90
C GLU A 681 -18.12 33.49 96.25
N GLN A 682 -17.89 32.19 96.36
CA GLN A 682 -18.04 31.45 97.62
C GLN A 682 -17.01 31.86 98.68
N ILE A 683 -15.75 32.10 98.30
CA ILE A 683 -14.73 32.59 99.24
C ILE A 683 -15.12 33.99 99.74
N ILE A 684 -15.60 34.87 98.87
CA ILE A 684 -16.05 36.22 99.24
C ILE A 684 -17.22 36.15 100.24
N SER A 685 -18.21 35.25 100.06
CA SER A 685 -19.31 35.11 101.02
C SER A 685 -18.81 34.63 102.40
N THR A 686 -17.93 33.62 102.44
CA THR A 686 -17.34 33.15 103.71
C THR A 686 -16.50 34.21 104.43
N PHE A 687 -15.82 35.09 103.69
CA PHE A 687 -15.05 36.20 104.27
C PHE A 687 -15.90 37.35 104.80
N THR A 688 -17.13 37.53 104.30
CA THR A 688 -18.12 38.43 104.91
C THR A 688 -18.76 37.85 106.16
N GLU A 689 -19.04 36.55 106.19
CA GLU A 689 -19.62 35.87 107.37
C GLU A 689 -18.62 35.75 108.53
N GLN A 690 -17.31 35.67 108.27
CA GLN A 690 -16.27 35.64 109.32
C GLN A 690 -15.87 37.00 109.89
N LYS A 691 -16.52 38.10 109.51
CA LYS A 691 -16.16 39.46 109.94
C LYS A 691 -17.13 40.14 110.91
N GLU A 692 -18.17 39.43 111.35
CA GLU A 692 -19.19 39.91 112.28
C GLU A 692 -19.16 39.16 113.64
N GLN A 693 -18.04 38.50 114.00
CA GLN A 693 -18.03 37.54 115.12
C GLN A 693 -16.73 37.46 115.96
N ASP A 694 -15.92 38.51 116.06
CA ASP A 694 -14.79 38.60 117.01
C ASP A 694 -14.54 40.08 117.43
N ASP A 695 -15.16 40.51 118.54
CA ASP A 695 -14.89 41.79 119.24
C ASP A 695 -15.37 41.68 120.71
N GLU A 696 -14.55 41.13 121.62
CA GLU A 696 -14.70 41.25 123.10
C GLU A 696 -13.37 40.93 123.83
N ASP A 697 -13.16 41.54 125.01
CA ASP A 697 -12.12 41.33 126.05
C ASP A 697 -10.62 41.59 125.69
N ASP A 698 -9.71 42.07 126.55
CA ASP A 698 -9.76 42.74 127.88
C ASP A 698 -8.43 43.52 128.09
N GLU A 699 -8.42 44.75 128.62
CA GLU A 699 -8.24 45.15 130.03
C GLU A 699 -6.88 44.80 130.71
N LEU A 700 -6.11 45.81 131.17
CA LEU A 700 -5.57 45.94 132.55
C LEU A 700 -4.62 47.14 132.81
N LYS A 701 -4.61 47.59 134.06
CA LYS A 701 -3.95 48.80 134.63
C LYS A 701 -2.63 48.46 135.33
N LEU A 702 -1.69 49.42 135.48
CA LEU A 702 -0.86 49.50 136.70
C LEU A 702 -0.14 50.85 136.95
N ASP A 703 -0.29 51.31 138.20
CA ASP A 703 0.49 52.22 139.06
C ASP A 703 1.27 53.48 138.58
N GLN A 704 1.15 54.52 139.40
CA GLN A 704 1.43 55.92 139.03
C GLN A 704 2.58 56.57 139.84
N ASN A 705 3.41 55.78 140.53
CA ASN A 705 4.52 56.26 141.38
C ASN A 705 5.93 56.15 140.76
N HIS A 706 6.04 55.98 139.44
CA HIS A 706 7.31 55.92 138.71
C HIS A 706 7.51 57.12 137.75
N TYR A 707 6.68 58.14 137.85
CA TYR A 707 6.51 59.18 136.82
C TYR A 707 7.74 60.09 136.62
N ASP A 708 8.47 60.41 137.69
CA ASP A 708 9.61 61.35 137.63
C ASP A 708 10.94 60.71 137.17
N GLU A 709 11.14 59.40 137.40
CA GLU A 709 12.20 58.65 136.70
C GLU A 709 11.83 58.41 135.23
N LEU A 710 10.53 58.22 134.93
CA LEU A 710 10.04 58.02 133.56
C LEU A 710 10.38 59.21 132.65
N ILE A 711 10.30 60.45 133.13
CA ILE A 711 10.60 61.67 132.33
C ILE A 711 12.09 61.70 131.91
N THR A 712 12.99 61.22 132.76
CA THR A 712 14.43 61.18 132.46
C THR A 712 14.76 60.07 131.45
N ILE A 713 14.14 58.89 131.63
CA ILE A 713 14.23 57.78 130.66
C ILE A 713 13.53 58.15 129.34
N GLN A 714 12.41 58.88 129.37
CA GLN A 714 11.70 59.36 128.18
C GLN A 714 12.57 60.32 127.37
N LYS A 715 13.30 61.25 127.97
CA LYS A 715 14.23 62.12 127.21
C LYS A 715 15.35 61.34 126.52
N MET A 716 15.92 60.33 127.17
CA MET A 716 16.88 59.42 126.51
C MET A 716 16.23 58.58 125.40
N LYS A 717 15.02 58.06 125.62
CA LYS A 717 14.24 57.37 124.59
C LYS A 717 13.88 58.29 123.43
N TYR A 718 13.56 59.56 123.66
CA TYR A 718 13.20 60.53 122.64
C TYR A 718 14.40 60.88 121.76
N ASN A 719 15.57 61.16 122.35
CA ASN A 719 16.80 61.39 121.59
C ASN A 719 17.24 60.15 120.80
N ASN A 720 17.03 58.94 121.35
CA ASN A 720 17.31 57.70 120.63
C ASN A 720 16.29 57.45 119.49
N LEU A 721 15.01 57.77 119.72
CA LEU A 721 13.95 57.72 118.71
C LEU A 721 14.19 58.76 117.60
N GLU A 722 14.69 59.94 117.91
CA GLU A 722 15.07 60.99 116.96
C GLU A 722 16.30 60.58 116.13
N ALA A 723 17.29 59.92 116.74
CA ALA A 723 18.40 59.30 116.01
C ALA A 723 17.92 58.12 115.13
N GLN A 724 16.93 57.37 115.58
CA GLN A 724 16.35 56.24 114.86
C GLN A 724 15.47 56.69 113.68
N THR A 725 14.63 57.70 113.85
CA THR A 725 13.86 58.32 112.76
C THR A 725 14.77 59.06 111.79
N SER A 726 15.84 59.71 112.23
CA SER A 726 16.85 60.31 111.33
C SER A 726 17.51 59.25 110.45
N LYS A 727 17.94 58.10 111.02
CA LYS A 727 18.45 56.96 110.23
C LYS A 727 17.39 56.37 109.29
N GLN A 728 16.13 56.37 109.70
CA GLN A 728 15.02 55.86 108.88
C GLN A 728 14.67 56.82 107.74
N ILE A 729 14.75 58.14 107.95
CA ILE A 729 14.65 59.16 106.91
C ILE A 729 15.82 59.03 105.93
N GLU A 730 17.05 58.85 106.42
CA GLU A 730 18.22 58.63 105.56
C GLU A 730 18.04 57.37 104.69
N LYS A 731 17.63 56.24 105.29
CA LYS A 731 17.29 54.99 104.57
C LYS A 731 16.18 55.19 103.53
N LEU A 732 15.06 55.81 103.91
CA LEU A 732 13.94 56.10 103.00
C LEU A 732 14.34 57.08 101.88
N SER A 733 15.24 58.02 102.15
CA SER A 733 15.78 58.92 101.11
C SER A 733 16.71 58.21 100.14
N GLY A 734 17.49 57.24 100.62
CA GLY A 734 18.28 56.32 99.78
C GLY A 734 17.41 55.41 98.94
N GLU A 735 16.36 54.83 99.53
CA GLU A 735 15.36 54.01 98.82
C GLU A 735 14.61 54.85 97.76
N LYS A 736 14.18 56.06 98.08
CA LYS A 736 13.61 57.01 97.11
C LYS A 736 14.56 57.29 95.95
N ARG A 737 15.84 57.58 96.23
CA ARG A 737 16.86 57.84 95.20
C ARG A 737 17.11 56.62 94.31
N ASN A 738 17.07 55.42 94.88
CA ASN A 738 17.19 54.17 94.12
C ASN A 738 15.96 53.95 93.24
N LEU A 739 14.75 54.18 93.74
CA LEU A 739 13.51 54.12 92.96
C LEU A 739 13.46 55.17 91.84
N GLU A 740 13.98 56.39 92.08
CA GLU A 740 14.13 57.42 91.05
C GLU A 740 15.12 56.99 89.94
N LEU A 741 16.21 56.31 90.30
CA LEU A 741 17.15 55.72 89.35
C LEU A 741 16.52 54.55 88.57
N GLU A 742 15.83 53.63 89.25
CA GLU A 742 15.11 52.52 88.61
C GLU A 742 14.05 53.05 87.63
N LEU A 743 13.21 53.99 88.05
CA LEU A 743 12.23 54.66 87.19
C LEU A 743 12.88 55.30 85.96
N ALA A 744 14.02 55.99 86.11
CA ALA A 744 14.75 56.56 84.97
C ALA A 744 15.33 55.50 84.02
N THR A 745 15.74 54.33 84.55
CA THR A 745 16.15 53.19 83.70
C THR A 745 14.97 52.56 82.97
N THR A 746 13.83 52.37 83.64
CA THR A 746 12.60 51.82 83.05
C THR A 746 12.04 52.74 81.96
N ILE A 747 12.04 54.06 82.16
CA ILE A 747 11.64 55.04 81.13
C ILE A 747 12.56 54.94 79.90
N ASN A 748 13.87 54.79 80.09
CA ASN A 748 14.80 54.59 78.97
C ASN A 748 14.57 53.25 78.24
N GLN A 749 14.27 52.18 78.98
CA GLN A 749 13.93 50.88 78.38
C GLN A 749 12.63 50.94 77.58
N LEU A 750 11.58 51.59 78.11
CA LEU A 750 10.32 51.83 77.40
C LEU A 750 10.56 52.59 76.09
N ARG A 751 11.33 53.69 76.11
CA ARG A 751 11.66 54.46 74.90
C ARG A 751 12.39 53.61 73.84
N VAL A 752 13.30 52.73 74.25
CA VAL A 752 14.00 51.81 73.33
C VAL A 752 13.05 50.75 72.76
N LEU A 753 12.07 50.29 73.54
CA LEU A 753 11.02 49.38 73.07
C LEU A 753 10.04 50.07 72.11
N GLU A 754 9.68 51.33 72.35
CA GLU A 754 8.87 52.15 71.45
C GLU A 754 9.57 52.37 70.10
N GLU A 755 10.85 52.77 70.10
CA GLU A 755 11.66 52.88 68.88
C GLU A 755 11.75 51.54 68.12
N ARG A 756 11.88 50.43 68.85
CA ARG A 756 11.92 49.09 68.25
C ARG A 756 10.57 48.70 67.65
N ASN A 757 9.46 48.98 68.33
CA ASN A 757 8.11 48.72 67.83
C ASN A 757 7.79 49.58 66.59
N SER A 758 8.22 50.84 66.56
CA SER A 758 8.09 51.69 65.36
C SER A 758 8.80 51.06 64.16
N LYS A 759 10.07 50.67 64.32
CA LYS A 759 10.85 50.00 63.25
C LYS A 759 10.22 48.68 62.81
N LEU A 760 9.74 47.87 63.75
CA LEU A 760 9.09 46.59 63.43
C LEU A 760 7.78 46.79 62.64
N LYS A 761 7.04 47.87 62.94
CA LYS A 761 5.84 48.26 62.20
C LYS A 761 6.19 48.75 60.79
N ASP A 762 7.19 49.60 60.64
CA ASP A 762 7.67 50.07 59.34
C ASP A 762 8.16 48.88 58.48
N ASP A 763 8.89 47.93 59.07
CA ASP A 763 9.32 46.69 58.40
C ASP A 763 8.13 45.82 57.98
N PHE A 764 7.09 45.71 58.82
CA PHE A 764 5.87 44.98 58.52
C PHE A 764 5.07 45.62 57.36
N ASP A 765 4.88 46.93 57.39
CA ASP A 765 4.17 47.67 56.32
C ASP A 765 4.94 47.60 54.99
N ASN A 766 6.28 47.63 55.03
CA ASN A 766 7.14 47.39 53.87
C ASN A 766 7.03 45.94 53.33
N LEU A 767 6.95 44.95 54.21
CA LEU A 767 6.79 43.54 53.82
C LEU A 767 5.41 43.28 53.21
N LEU A 768 4.36 43.86 53.82
CA LEU A 768 2.98 43.79 53.33
C LEU A 768 2.83 44.44 51.95
N THR A 769 3.51 45.57 51.72
CA THR A 769 3.56 46.24 50.41
C THR A 769 4.18 45.33 49.35
N LYS A 770 5.36 44.75 49.62
CA LYS A 770 6.03 43.80 48.70
C LYS A 770 5.20 42.54 48.43
N TYR A 771 4.50 42.03 49.44
CA TYR A 771 3.60 40.88 49.29
C TYR A 771 2.44 41.21 48.33
N ASN A 772 1.82 42.38 48.50
CA ASN A 772 0.74 42.85 47.64
C ASN A 772 1.21 43.07 46.18
N GLU A 773 2.38 43.68 45.98
CA GLU A 773 3.01 43.82 44.66
C GLU A 773 3.23 42.46 43.99
N SER A 774 3.76 41.48 44.73
CA SER A 774 3.97 40.11 44.23
C SER A 774 2.65 39.45 43.81
N CYS A 775 1.59 39.59 44.62
CA CYS A 775 0.25 39.09 44.28
C CYS A 775 -0.33 39.73 43.01
N ILE A 776 -0.08 41.03 42.78
CA ILE A 776 -0.51 41.72 41.55
C ILE A 776 0.24 41.15 40.34
N VAL A 777 1.56 40.96 40.43
CA VAL A 777 2.37 40.39 39.33
C VAL A 777 1.95 38.96 39.00
N LEU A 778 1.70 38.12 40.01
CA LEU A 778 1.21 36.75 39.81
C LEU A 778 -0.13 36.73 39.07
N ARG A 779 -1.11 37.53 39.50
CA ARG A 779 -2.41 37.66 38.81
C ARG A 779 -2.28 38.16 37.37
N GLN A 780 -1.38 39.11 37.11
CA GLN A 780 -1.12 39.57 35.73
C GLN A 780 -0.54 38.47 34.85
N ASN A 781 0.33 37.62 35.39
CA ASN A 781 0.90 36.48 34.66
C ASN A 781 -0.14 35.37 34.42
N GLU A 782 -1.02 35.08 35.38
CA GLU A 782 -2.16 34.16 35.20
C GLU A 782 -3.09 34.61 34.07
N VAL A 783 -3.44 35.91 34.04
CA VAL A 783 -4.29 36.48 32.97
C VAL A 783 -3.61 36.38 31.60
N LYS A 784 -2.31 36.68 31.50
CA LYS A 784 -1.54 36.53 30.25
C LYS A 784 -1.51 35.06 29.79
N MET A 785 -1.17 34.14 30.68
CA MET A 785 -1.08 32.71 30.37
C MET A 785 -2.43 32.13 29.95
N LYS A 786 -3.54 32.57 30.59
CA LYS A 786 -4.90 32.20 30.20
C LYS A 786 -5.24 32.72 28.80
N GLY A 787 -4.92 33.97 28.48
CA GLY A 787 -5.15 34.55 27.15
C GLY A 787 -4.32 33.87 26.05
N GLU A 788 -3.06 33.51 26.32
CA GLU A 788 -2.24 32.72 25.39
C GLU A 788 -2.81 31.31 25.17
N LEU A 789 -3.31 30.66 26.23
CA LEU A 789 -3.91 29.33 26.15
C LEU A 789 -5.25 29.35 25.40
N GLU A 790 -6.11 30.35 25.64
CA GLU A 790 -7.36 30.55 24.90
C GLU A 790 -7.09 30.84 23.41
N LYS A 791 -6.07 31.66 23.10
CA LYS A 791 -5.64 31.89 21.71
C LYS A 791 -5.15 30.61 21.05
N ASN A 792 -4.28 29.85 21.70
CA ASN A 792 -3.77 28.57 21.17
C ASN A 792 -4.89 27.55 20.95
N LEU A 793 -5.89 27.51 21.84
CA LEU A 793 -7.05 26.63 21.72
C LEU A 793 -7.94 27.05 20.54
N SER A 794 -8.16 28.35 20.33
CA SER A 794 -8.84 28.90 19.14
C SER A 794 -8.09 28.56 17.84
N ASP A 795 -6.78 28.80 17.79
CA ASP A 795 -5.93 28.49 16.63
C ASP A 795 -5.93 26.98 16.30
N MET A 796 -5.92 26.12 17.33
CA MET A 796 -6.04 24.66 17.15
C MET A 796 -7.43 24.26 16.66
N LYS A 797 -8.51 24.85 17.19
CA LYS A 797 -9.88 24.57 16.73
C LYS A 797 -10.05 24.94 15.26
N SER A 798 -9.57 26.11 14.84
CA SER A 798 -9.58 26.53 13.44
C SER A 798 -8.80 25.58 12.52
N LYS A 799 -7.64 25.07 12.98
CA LYS A 799 -6.88 24.03 12.25
C LYS A 799 -7.66 22.71 12.12
N TYR A 800 -8.33 22.26 13.19
CA TYR A 800 -9.17 21.05 13.14
C TYR A 800 -10.37 21.21 12.20
N GLU A 801 -11.07 22.35 12.23
CA GLU A 801 -12.18 22.64 11.30
C GLU A 801 -11.71 22.67 9.84
N LYS A 802 -10.49 23.18 9.59
CA LYS A 802 -9.86 23.14 8.26
C LYS A 802 -9.45 21.72 7.82
N ILE A 803 -9.04 20.85 8.75
CA ILE A 803 -8.73 19.44 8.45
C ILE A 803 -10.02 18.66 8.16
N ASN A 804 -11.09 18.87 8.95
CA ASN A 804 -12.37 18.20 8.73
C ASN A 804 -12.99 18.58 7.38
N SER A 805 -13.03 19.87 7.03
CA SER A 805 -13.54 20.32 5.72
C SER A 805 -12.71 19.81 4.54
N LEU A 806 -11.39 19.62 4.71
CA LEU A 806 -10.57 18.90 3.73
C LEU A 806 -10.95 17.42 3.63
N HIS A 807 -11.12 16.73 4.77
CA HIS A 807 -11.54 15.33 4.80
C HIS A 807 -12.91 15.12 4.14
N GLU A 808 -13.88 15.99 4.40
CA GLU A 808 -15.21 15.97 3.76
C GLU A 808 -15.08 16.15 2.23
N SER A 809 -14.33 17.16 1.77
CA SER A 809 -14.08 17.35 0.33
C SER A 809 -13.34 16.17 -0.33
N HIS A 810 -12.43 15.51 0.40
CA HIS A 810 -11.75 14.31 -0.09
C HIS A 810 -12.69 13.09 -0.14
N ALA A 811 -13.61 12.94 0.83
CA ALA A 811 -14.61 11.88 0.83
C ALA A 811 -15.64 12.06 -0.30
N GLU A 812 -16.07 13.30 -0.56
CA GLU A 812 -16.97 13.63 -1.67
C GLU A 812 -16.34 13.29 -3.03
N LYS A 813 -15.09 13.75 -3.27
CA LYS A 813 -14.31 13.40 -4.48
C LYS A 813 -14.09 11.89 -4.63
N ALA A 814 -13.84 11.18 -3.54
CA ALA A 814 -13.70 9.73 -3.57
C ALA A 814 -15.02 9.04 -3.96
N ASN A 815 -16.15 9.50 -3.42
CA ASN A 815 -17.48 8.98 -3.77
C ASN A 815 -17.82 9.24 -5.25
N ASP A 816 -17.51 10.42 -5.78
CA ASP A 816 -17.76 10.73 -7.19
C ASP A 816 -16.86 9.91 -8.13
N LEU A 817 -15.59 9.72 -7.77
CA LEU A 817 -14.68 8.84 -8.53
C LEU A 817 -15.13 7.37 -8.46
N VAL A 818 -15.68 6.90 -7.33
CA VAL A 818 -16.29 5.57 -7.22
C VAL A 818 -17.54 5.44 -8.09
N LYS A 819 -18.39 6.47 -8.18
CA LYS A 819 -19.54 6.48 -9.13
C LYS A 819 -19.05 6.41 -10.57
N GLU A 820 -18.07 7.25 -10.95
CA GLU A 820 -17.51 7.29 -12.31
C GLU A 820 -16.88 5.93 -12.70
N LEU A 821 -16.14 5.30 -11.79
CA LEU A 821 -15.61 3.95 -11.98
C LEU A 821 -16.72 2.90 -12.08
N SER A 822 -17.78 3.00 -11.28
CA SER A 822 -18.93 2.08 -11.34
C SER A 822 -19.71 2.21 -12.66
N GLU A 823 -19.84 3.42 -13.22
CA GLU A 823 -20.45 3.65 -14.52
C GLU A 823 -19.57 3.11 -15.65
N LYS A 824 -18.26 3.39 -15.62
CA LYS A 824 -17.29 2.82 -16.58
C LYS A 824 -17.25 1.29 -16.54
N LEU A 825 -17.32 0.70 -15.34
CA LEU A 825 -17.41 -0.75 -15.17
C LEU A 825 -18.68 -1.29 -15.82
N LYS A 826 -19.84 -0.70 -15.53
CA LYS A 826 -21.14 -1.10 -16.13
C LYS A 826 -21.16 -0.98 -17.66
N VAL A 827 -20.55 0.05 -18.22
CA VAL A 827 -20.39 0.19 -19.69
C VAL A 827 -19.48 -0.90 -20.24
N SER A 828 -18.36 -1.18 -19.57
CA SER A 828 -17.43 -2.25 -19.98
C SER A 828 -18.07 -3.64 -19.90
N GLU A 829 -18.83 -3.94 -18.84
CA GLU A 829 -19.60 -5.18 -18.71
C GLU A 829 -20.65 -5.32 -19.82
N SER A 830 -21.35 -4.24 -20.18
CA SER A 830 -22.28 -4.23 -21.30
C SER A 830 -21.57 -4.55 -22.63
N GLN A 831 -20.40 -3.96 -22.88
CA GLN A 831 -19.59 -4.24 -24.07
C GLN A 831 -19.06 -5.68 -24.09
N ILE A 832 -18.64 -6.21 -22.94
CA ILE A 832 -18.20 -7.62 -22.82
C ILE A 832 -19.36 -8.56 -23.13
N ASN A 833 -20.58 -8.27 -22.66
CA ASN A 833 -21.76 -9.08 -22.93
C ASN A 833 -22.19 -8.99 -24.41
N GLU A 834 -22.10 -7.80 -25.03
CA GLU A 834 -22.33 -7.62 -26.46
C GLU A 834 -21.31 -8.41 -27.30
N MET A 835 -20.02 -8.30 -26.99
CA MET A 835 -18.96 -9.09 -27.65
C MET A 835 -19.14 -10.60 -27.46
N LYS A 836 -19.55 -11.07 -26.27
CA LYS A 836 -19.91 -12.48 -26.05
C LYS A 836 -21.09 -12.92 -26.93
N SER A 837 -22.11 -12.07 -27.10
CA SER A 837 -23.23 -12.35 -28.02
C SER A 837 -22.75 -12.45 -29.47
N GLN A 838 -21.91 -11.51 -29.93
CA GLN A 838 -21.33 -11.52 -31.27
C GLN A 838 -20.45 -12.76 -31.52
N ILE A 839 -19.64 -13.17 -30.54
CA ILE A 839 -18.84 -14.42 -30.60
C ILE A 839 -19.75 -15.64 -30.70
N SER A 840 -20.85 -15.69 -29.95
CA SER A 840 -21.85 -16.77 -30.03
C SER A 840 -22.50 -16.84 -31.42
N GLU A 841 -22.92 -15.70 -31.97
CA GLU A 841 -23.47 -15.62 -33.33
C GLU A 841 -22.46 -16.03 -34.41
N LEU A 842 -21.19 -15.61 -34.29
CA LEU A 842 -20.13 -15.99 -35.22
C LEU A 842 -19.83 -17.49 -35.15
N ASN A 843 -19.81 -18.09 -33.95
CA ASN A 843 -19.64 -19.54 -33.77
C ASN A 843 -20.82 -20.34 -34.36
N LEU A 844 -22.06 -19.82 -34.25
CA LEU A 844 -23.23 -20.42 -34.91
C LEU A 844 -23.15 -20.32 -36.44
N LYS A 845 -22.68 -19.18 -36.98
CA LYS A 845 -22.43 -19.01 -38.43
C LYS A 845 -21.32 -19.96 -38.90
N LEU A 846 -20.21 -20.06 -38.18
CA LEU A 846 -19.10 -20.96 -38.49
C LEU A 846 -19.57 -22.42 -38.58
N ARG A 847 -20.25 -22.92 -37.53
CA ARG A 847 -20.83 -24.28 -37.53
C ARG A 847 -21.80 -24.51 -38.68
N LYS A 848 -22.59 -23.51 -39.05
CA LYS A 848 -23.52 -23.61 -40.18
C LYS A 848 -22.77 -23.75 -41.51
N GLU A 849 -21.71 -22.97 -41.72
CA GLU A 849 -20.89 -23.08 -42.93
C GLU A 849 -20.03 -24.35 -42.95
N GLU A 850 -19.56 -24.85 -41.81
CA GLU A 850 -18.91 -26.18 -41.72
C GLU A 850 -19.86 -27.31 -42.14
N ILE A 851 -21.11 -27.27 -41.70
CA ILE A 851 -22.15 -28.24 -42.09
C ILE A 851 -22.47 -28.09 -43.59
N ASN A 852 -22.65 -26.87 -44.09
CA ASN A 852 -22.85 -26.62 -45.53
C ASN A 852 -21.67 -27.15 -46.36
N GLY A 853 -20.44 -26.91 -45.92
CA GLY A 853 -19.22 -27.38 -46.58
C GLY A 853 -19.15 -28.91 -46.66
N LYS A 854 -19.47 -29.61 -45.57
CA LYS A 854 -19.59 -31.08 -45.56
C LYS A 854 -20.66 -31.58 -46.54
N VAL A 855 -21.85 -30.97 -46.53
CA VAL A 855 -22.93 -31.34 -47.46
C VAL A 855 -22.55 -31.09 -48.93
N GLN A 856 -21.83 -29.99 -49.22
CA GLN A 856 -21.31 -29.73 -50.58
C GLN A 856 -20.21 -30.73 -50.98
N ALA A 857 -19.28 -31.07 -50.09
CA ALA A 857 -18.25 -32.07 -50.34
C ALA A 857 -18.84 -33.45 -50.64
N GLU A 858 -19.82 -33.92 -49.84
CA GLU A 858 -20.53 -35.17 -50.11
C GLU A 858 -21.31 -35.15 -51.43
N SER A 859 -21.91 -34.01 -51.79
CA SER A 859 -22.60 -33.83 -53.07
C SER A 859 -21.63 -33.90 -54.25
N PHE A 860 -20.43 -33.31 -54.09
CA PHE A 860 -19.37 -33.36 -55.09
C PHE A 860 -18.81 -34.79 -55.25
N GLU A 861 -18.56 -35.50 -54.15
CA GLU A 861 -18.08 -36.90 -54.17
C GLU A 861 -19.13 -37.82 -54.84
N ARG A 862 -20.42 -37.64 -54.53
CA ARG A 862 -21.52 -38.35 -55.20
C ARG A 862 -21.59 -38.04 -56.70
N SER A 863 -21.41 -36.78 -57.09
CA SER A 863 -21.39 -36.36 -58.50
C SER A 863 -20.20 -36.95 -59.27
N LYS A 864 -19.01 -36.93 -58.66
CA LYS A 864 -17.79 -37.57 -59.18
C LYS A 864 -17.98 -39.07 -59.38
N GLN A 865 -18.49 -39.79 -58.37
CA GLN A 865 -18.78 -41.23 -58.49
C GLN A 865 -19.80 -41.53 -59.59
N LEU A 866 -20.83 -40.69 -59.76
CA LEU A 866 -21.79 -40.82 -60.86
C LEU A 866 -21.13 -40.62 -62.23
N ILE A 867 -20.28 -39.61 -62.39
CA ILE A 867 -19.55 -39.33 -63.64
C ILE A 867 -18.56 -40.46 -63.95
N GLU A 868 -17.84 -40.99 -62.95
CA GLU A 868 -16.96 -42.14 -63.11
C GLU A 868 -17.74 -43.39 -63.55
N ALA A 869 -18.89 -43.68 -62.93
CA ALA A 869 -19.74 -44.80 -63.30
C ALA A 869 -20.28 -44.65 -64.73
N GLN A 870 -20.75 -43.46 -65.12
CA GLN A 870 -21.18 -43.17 -66.48
C GLN A 870 -20.03 -43.30 -67.50
N THR A 871 -18.81 -42.90 -67.14
CA THR A 871 -17.63 -42.99 -68.01
C THR A 871 -17.20 -44.45 -68.19
N LYS A 872 -17.17 -45.23 -67.11
CA LYS A 872 -16.93 -46.68 -67.14
C LYS A 872 -17.99 -47.40 -67.99
N ALA A 873 -19.27 -47.05 -67.84
CA ALA A 873 -20.34 -47.60 -68.67
C ALA A 873 -20.17 -47.26 -70.17
N LYS A 874 -19.81 -46.01 -70.50
CA LYS A 874 -19.51 -45.59 -71.88
C LYS A 874 -18.32 -46.34 -72.49
N LEU A 875 -17.25 -46.57 -71.71
CA LEU A 875 -16.11 -47.38 -72.14
C LEU A 875 -16.52 -48.83 -72.43
N VAL A 876 -17.26 -49.47 -71.52
CA VAL A 876 -17.76 -50.85 -71.73
C VAL A 876 -18.66 -50.95 -72.99
N ILE A 877 -19.53 -49.96 -73.22
CA ILE A 877 -20.35 -49.90 -74.45
C ILE A 877 -19.46 -49.73 -75.70
N PHE A 878 -18.45 -48.86 -75.64
CA PHE A 878 -17.52 -48.63 -76.75
C PHE A 878 -16.69 -49.89 -77.08
N ASP A 879 -16.13 -50.55 -76.07
CA ASP A 879 -15.36 -51.79 -76.23
C ASP A 879 -16.24 -52.93 -76.76
N THR A 880 -17.49 -53.03 -76.29
CA THR A 880 -18.47 -54.01 -76.79
C THR A 880 -18.77 -53.74 -78.27
N ASN A 881 -19.05 -52.49 -78.65
CA ASN A 881 -19.30 -52.11 -80.03
C ASN A 881 -18.10 -52.36 -80.96
N ASN A 882 -16.87 -52.08 -80.49
CA ASN A 882 -15.65 -52.36 -81.26
C ASN A 882 -15.40 -53.86 -81.41
N ARG A 883 -15.68 -54.65 -80.35
CA ARG A 883 -15.57 -56.11 -80.41
C ARG A 883 -16.56 -56.71 -81.42
N VAL A 884 -17.81 -56.26 -81.40
CA VAL A 884 -18.82 -56.63 -82.41
C VAL A 884 -18.33 -56.30 -83.81
N LYS A 885 -17.84 -55.07 -84.07
CA LYS A 885 -17.28 -54.68 -85.38
C LYS A 885 -16.08 -55.52 -85.82
N ILE A 886 -15.20 -55.89 -84.89
CA ILE A 886 -14.05 -56.75 -85.18
C ILE A 886 -14.53 -58.15 -85.61
N ASP A 887 -15.54 -58.69 -84.94
CA ASP A 887 -16.09 -60.00 -85.27
C ASP A 887 -16.95 -59.97 -86.56
N GLU A 888 -17.66 -58.87 -86.84
CA GLU A 888 -18.30 -58.58 -88.13
C GLU A 888 -17.28 -58.55 -89.28
N LEU A 889 -16.18 -57.79 -89.14
CA LEU A 889 -15.11 -57.69 -90.14
C LEU A 889 -14.39 -59.04 -90.36
N LYS A 890 -14.20 -59.84 -89.31
CA LYS A 890 -13.67 -61.21 -89.45
C LYS A 890 -14.62 -62.08 -90.28
N HIS A 891 -15.91 -62.07 -89.99
CA HIS A 891 -16.88 -62.86 -90.74
C HIS A 891 -17.04 -62.40 -92.19
N GLU A 892 -16.94 -61.08 -92.45
CA GLU A 892 -16.87 -60.52 -93.80
C GLU A 892 -15.61 -61.01 -94.53
N HIS A 893 -14.43 -60.91 -93.91
CA HIS A 893 -13.19 -61.41 -94.48
C HIS A 893 -13.21 -62.92 -94.75
N GLU A 894 -13.67 -63.75 -93.79
CA GLU A 894 -13.83 -65.19 -93.99
C GLU A 894 -14.82 -65.52 -95.12
N ARG A 895 -15.86 -64.70 -95.30
CA ARG A 895 -16.83 -64.84 -96.40
C ARG A 895 -16.16 -64.51 -97.73
N ASP A 896 -15.41 -63.43 -97.83
CA ASP A 896 -14.71 -63.04 -99.05
C ASP A 896 -13.58 -64.01 -99.42
N MET A 897 -12.85 -64.54 -98.45
CA MET A 897 -11.88 -65.61 -98.69
C MET A 897 -12.56 -66.87 -99.24
N ARG A 898 -13.71 -67.27 -98.67
CA ARG A 898 -14.52 -68.38 -99.22
C ARG A 898 -15.05 -68.09 -100.63
N ASN A 899 -15.49 -66.86 -100.91
CA ASN A 899 -15.94 -66.44 -102.25
C ASN A 899 -14.78 -66.54 -103.26
N LEU A 900 -13.59 -66.04 -102.90
CA LEU A 900 -12.38 -66.07 -103.73
C LEU A 900 -11.90 -67.51 -104.01
N TYR A 901 -11.84 -68.35 -102.97
CA TYR A 901 -11.53 -69.77 -103.11
C TYR A 901 -12.56 -70.47 -104.01
N GLY A 902 -13.84 -70.13 -103.87
CA GLY A 902 -14.95 -70.71 -104.65
C GLY A 902 -14.83 -70.37 -106.13
N TYR A 903 -14.62 -69.08 -106.44
CA TYR A 903 -14.35 -68.61 -107.80
C TYR A 903 -13.14 -69.33 -108.43
N PHE A 904 -12.06 -69.54 -107.67
CA PHE A 904 -10.88 -70.23 -108.17
C PHE A 904 -11.14 -71.74 -108.40
N ALA A 905 -11.86 -72.39 -107.49
CA ALA A 905 -12.28 -73.79 -107.64
C ALA A 905 -13.23 -74.00 -108.83
N GLU A 906 -14.11 -73.03 -109.12
CA GLU A 906 -14.99 -73.05 -110.28
C GLU A 906 -14.19 -72.94 -111.60
N ASN A 907 -13.26 -71.99 -111.70
CA ASN A 907 -12.42 -71.79 -112.89
C ASN A 907 -11.44 -72.96 -113.16
N PHE A 908 -11.01 -73.67 -112.10
CA PHE A 908 -10.08 -74.79 -112.19
C PHE A 908 -10.72 -76.13 -111.78
N GLY A 909 -12.03 -76.29 -112.00
CA GLY A 909 -12.81 -77.44 -111.53
C GLY A 909 -12.29 -78.82 -111.93
N SER A 910 -11.51 -78.94 -113.02
CA SER A 910 -10.85 -80.20 -113.41
C SER A 910 -9.73 -80.66 -112.46
N PHE A 911 -9.23 -79.75 -111.61
CA PHE A 911 -8.16 -80.01 -110.63
C PHE A 911 -8.65 -79.97 -109.18
N TYR A 912 -9.92 -79.60 -108.98
CA TYR A 912 -10.56 -79.50 -107.66
C TYR A 912 -11.45 -80.71 -107.38
N ASP A 913 -11.33 -81.26 -106.18
CA ASP A 913 -12.16 -82.36 -105.70
C ASP A 913 -13.35 -81.81 -104.93
N ALA A 914 -14.54 -81.88 -105.54
CA ALA A 914 -15.79 -81.38 -104.97
C ALA A 914 -16.22 -82.09 -103.66
N SER A 915 -15.56 -83.20 -103.27
CA SER A 915 -15.78 -83.85 -101.96
C SER A 915 -15.00 -83.20 -100.82
N GLN A 916 -14.00 -82.35 -101.11
CA GLN A 916 -13.19 -81.67 -100.10
C GLN A 916 -13.85 -80.35 -99.67
N GLN A 917 -13.72 -80.00 -98.39
CA GLN A 917 -14.19 -78.71 -97.90
C GLN A 917 -13.29 -77.58 -98.39
N LEU A 918 -13.90 -76.56 -98.98
CA LEU A 918 -13.25 -75.40 -99.56
C LEU A 918 -12.73 -74.42 -98.48
N ASN A 919 -11.59 -74.77 -97.89
CA ASN A 919 -10.85 -74.00 -96.90
C ASN A 919 -9.46 -73.58 -97.42
N GLU A 920 -8.72 -72.77 -96.66
CA GLU A 920 -7.41 -72.26 -97.07
C GLU A 920 -6.43 -73.38 -97.44
N GLU A 921 -6.37 -74.45 -96.65
CA GLU A 921 -5.46 -75.57 -96.88
C GLU A 921 -5.79 -76.32 -98.19
N SER A 922 -7.08 -76.52 -98.48
CA SER A 922 -7.56 -77.09 -99.75
C SER A 922 -7.25 -76.19 -100.95
N PHE A 923 -7.37 -74.87 -100.78
CA PHE A 923 -7.05 -73.89 -101.81
C PHE A 923 -5.54 -73.86 -102.10
N GLN A 924 -4.69 -73.86 -101.07
CA GLN A 924 -3.23 -73.97 -101.24
C GLN A 924 -2.84 -75.27 -101.96
N LYS A 925 -3.48 -76.41 -101.64
CA LYS A 925 -3.30 -77.68 -102.35
C LYS A 925 -3.74 -77.60 -103.81
N LEU A 926 -4.90 -77.02 -104.11
CA LEU A 926 -5.40 -76.79 -105.46
C LEU A 926 -4.43 -75.94 -106.30
N VAL A 927 -3.98 -74.81 -105.76
CA VAL A 927 -2.97 -73.93 -106.39
C VAL A 927 -1.67 -74.71 -106.69
N LEU A 928 -1.21 -75.56 -105.77
CA LEU A 928 -0.03 -76.42 -105.99
C LEU A 928 -0.24 -77.48 -107.08
N ILE A 929 -1.44 -78.05 -107.21
CA ILE A 929 -1.78 -78.99 -108.30
C ILE A 929 -1.76 -78.28 -109.65
N ILE A 930 -2.46 -77.14 -109.76
CA ILE A 930 -2.52 -76.33 -110.99
C ILE A 930 -1.11 -75.87 -111.40
N LYS A 931 -0.28 -75.43 -110.44
CA LYS A 931 1.13 -75.08 -110.69
C LYS A 931 1.92 -76.25 -111.27
N LYS A 932 1.78 -77.46 -110.71
CA LYS A 932 2.47 -78.66 -111.21
C LYS A 932 2.02 -79.02 -112.63
N GLU A 933 0.73 -78.92 -112.93
CA GLU A 933 0.21 -79.23 -114.27
C GLU A 933 0.60 -78.16 -115.30
N LEU A 934 0.60 -76.88 -114.95
CA LEU A 934 1.15 -75.80 -115.78
C LEU A 934 2.64 -76.00 -116.05
N GLU A 935 3.44 -76.39 -115.05
CA GLU A 935 4.85 -76.72 -115.24
C GLU A 935 5.06 -77.94 -116.15
N LYS A 936 4.16 -78.94 -116.08
CA LYS A 936 4.17 -80.13 -116.94
C LYS A 936 3.77 -79.78 -118.38
N ALA A 937 2.70 -79.02 -118.58
CA ALA A 937 2.29 -78.51 -119.89
C ALA A 937 3.40 -77.66 -120.52
N ARG A 938 4.04 -76.76 -119.75
CA ARG A 938 5.19 -75.97 -120.22
C ARG A 938 6.40 -76.84 -120.60
N LYS A 939 6.66 -77.93 -119.86
CA LYS A 939 7.71 -78.91 -120.22
C LYS A 939 7.38 -79.67 -121.50
N GLN A 940 6.12 -80.06 -121.70
CA GLN A 940 5.66 -80.70 -122.93
C GLN A 940 5.75 -79.74 -124.12
N ASP A 941 5.29 -78.50 -123.97
CA ASP A 941 5.41 -77.44 -124.97
C ASP A 941 6.87 -77.19 -125.36
N LEU A 942 7.77 -77.08 -124.39
CA LEU A 942 9.22 -76.97 -124.64
C LEU A 942 9.81 -78.19 -125.35
N LEU A 943 9.27 -79.40 -125.13
CA LEU A 943 9.70 -80.60 -125.87
C LEU A 943 9.17 -80.59 -127.31
N PHE A 944 7.91 -80.18 -127.54
CA PHE A 944 7.36 -80.00 -128.89
C PHE A 944 8.12 -78.91 -129.66
N ARG A 945 8.36 -77.74 -129.05
CA ARG A 945 9.21 -76.68 -129.62
C ARG A 945 10.57 -77.21 -130.05
N LYS A 946 11.25 -77.97 -129.19
CA LYS A 946 12.55 -78.61 -129.53
C LYS A 946 12.44 -79.63 -130.66
N PHE A 947 11.40 -80.46 -130.67
CA PHE A 947 11.17 -81.45 -131.72
C PHE A 947 10.91 -80.80 -133.09
N LEU A 948 10.22 -79.66 -133.09
CA LEU A 948 9.89 -78.87 -134.28
C LEU A 948 10.99 -77.87 -134.69
N ASN A 949 12.13 -77.82 -133.98
CA ASN A 949 13.15 -76.77 -134.11
C ASN A 949 12.59 -75.33 -134.05
N ALA A 950 11.55 -75.12 -133.26
CA ALA A 950 10.94 -73.81 -133.02
C ALA A 950 11.95 -72.83 -132.39
N HIS A 951 12.00 -71.60 -132.89
CA HIS A 951 12.76 -70.54 -132.23
C HIS A 951 12.05 -70.11 -130.93
N ASP A 952 12.81 -69.68 -129.90
CA ASP A 952 12.28 -69.24 -128.60
C ASP A 952 11.16 -68.18 -128.66
N LEU A 953 11.08 -67.38 -129.74
CA LEU A 953 10.06 -66.34 -129.93
C LEU A 953 8.89 -66.76 -130.85
N GLN A 954 8.98 -67.91 -131.50
CA GLN A 954 7.93 -68.45 -132.36
C GLN A 954 6.87 -69.15 -131.49
N SER A 955 5.58 -69.11 -131.84
CA SER A 955 4.61 -69.96 -131.13
C SER A 955 4.80 -71.42 -131.52
N THR A 956 4.43 -72.35 -130.65
CA THR A 956 4.52 -73.79 -130.94
C THR A 956 3.62 -74.19 -132.11
N GLU A 957 2.49 -73.49 -132.26
CA GLU A 957 1.53 -73.64 -133.36
C GLU A 957 2.14 -73.17 -134.69
N ASP A 958 2.80 -72.01 -134.71
CA ASP A 958 3.51 -71.49 -135.89
C ASP A 958 4.65 -72.43 -136.30
N ALA A 959 5.44 -72.91 -135.33
CA ALA A 959 6.56 -73.82 -135.60
C ALA A 959 6.08 -75.18 -136.13
N MET A 960 4.96 -75.69 -135.61
CA MET A 960 4.34 -76.91 -136.13
C MET A 960 3.80 -76.70 -137.55
N THR A 961 3.25 -75.52 -137.83
CA THR A 961 2.79 -75.13 -139.17
C THR A 961 3.96 -75.03 -140.15
N SER A 962 5.07 -74.39 -139.78
CA SER A 962 6.30 -74.35 -140.58
C SER A 962 6.83 -75.77 -140.86
N PHE A 963 6.91 -76.62 -139.83
CA PHE A 963 7.39 -78.00 -139.97
C PHE A 963 6.52 -78.83 -140.93
N ILE A 964 5.19 -78.66 -140.91
CA ILE A 964 4.27 -79.35 -141.83
C ILE A 964 4.47 -78.85 -143.27
N ILE A 965 4.61 -77.53 -143.48
CA ILE A 965 4.87 -76.93 -144.79
C ILE A 965 6.23 -77.39 -145.35
N ASP A 966 7.25 -77.52 -144.50
CA ASP A 966 8.58 -77.97 -144.93
C ASP A 966 8.63 -79.46 -145.32
N ASN A 967 7.84 -80.32 -144.68
CA ASN A 967 7.84 -81.76 -144.92
C ASN A 967 6.80 -82.24 -145.96
N HIS A 968 5.80 -81.42 -146.33
CA HIS A 968 4.84 -81.73 -147.39
C HIS A 968 5.06 -80.82 -148.62
N PRO A 969 5.87 -81.24 -149.62
CA PRO A 969 6.24 -80.37 -150.76
C PRO A 969 5.07 -79.96 -151.65
N SER A 970 3.90 -80.59 -151.54
CA SER A 970 2.66 -80.17 -152.20
C SER A 970 2.02 -78.90 -151.59
N LEU A 971 2.56 -78.37 -150.49
CA LEU A 971 2.11 -77.15 -149.80
C LEU A 971 3.12 -75.99 -149.90
N LYS A 972 4.23 -76.16 -150.61
CA LYS A 972 5.16 -75.06 -150.95
C LYS A 972 4.70 -74.37 -152.23
N ILE A 973 4.15 -73.17 -152.06
CA ILE A 973 3.82 -72.19 -153.11
C ILE A 973 4.85 -71.06 -153.03
#